data_AF-U5CM91-F1
#
_entry.id   AF-U5CM91-F1
#
_cell.length_a   1.000
_cell.length_b   1.000
_cell.length_c   1.000
_cell.angle_alpha   90.00
_cell.angle_beta   90.00
_cell.angle_gamma   90.00
#
_symmetry.space_group_name_H-M   'P 1'
#
loop_
_entity.id
_entity.type
_entity.pdbx_description
1 polymer ?
#
loop_
_entity_poly.entity_id
_entity_poly.type
_entity_poly.pdbx_seq_one_letter_code
_entity_poly.pdbx_strand_id
1 'polypeptide(L)'
;MPLMSLVFLLLLCLSLSLKSLEKKILERRRVSQFLVLQEASTSSCGGTAAVGLEECLKLVRGAKDEQRLAGLLLATKLCKADDEASLLKLYEAVGLQFLRRLMRTGLGKGRGEVQEEDNREEYLQLGITVFAAFCRVADIASSKEIISEVPLVVEILSNDKLEPSVIEACYECLLSIASASEDGFSALHKSRAMEAISLHTNSLRDGSSSLEHVVRLLELVVNKLFAGSINVEYAAEFASVVVAISRHFALLHNQLKFDMLHLLSALLSSDHAAPLHEALRSRSNNGPWATYIAAGIVAILQSRVVSDEKQLALALADSMMAILGERWLLNPIHIPENQEQIPVDRCLLLVLEFSRIEVAVLLNELAYLKYEASKNTSTVESILLKQRTLATAYSLIERITKLISDEAEDAELNLSEATLMKAVAGLTETIGVVIDYLQDAKEHGHRKGNDLLASVRVIGSYLAETPFAFKEKFGELLDYILSVEGDTEASPFYTTCFLLPVLSQSTAEIGGCRTLVSCRGYKSVIACLMKLLGQNSQQVGDDMGTIFLACETIVNILLKGEDIRDELDESEFIQLLQALATSAVCRSDISIITVASSVCSLILDLTSEEKLLKLPVSYPPTHESLSQLIVKSLELYAQGEVVDDVNSELDLHEIIIAGYARWACRFPHIKEAVDRSPYLGHLKFWNGHYLHLPWSIDPSIQVTVSSCALLGSRFKP
;
A
#
# COMPACT_ATOMS: atom_id res chain seq x y z
N MET A 1 19.82 -16.84 27.97
CA MET A 1 19.36 -17.53 29.20
C MET A 1 18.06 -16.91 29.76
N PRO A 2 16.86 -17.16 29.19
CA PRO A 2 15.60 -16.74 29.82
C PRO A 2 14.61 -17.88 30.18
N LEU A 3 14.79 -19.12 29.69
CA LEU A 3 13.85 -20.24 29.96
C LEU A 3 13.71 -20.60 31.45
N MET A 4 14.73 -20.38 32.27
CA MET A 4 14.69 -20.69 33.71
C MET A 4 13.80 -19.74 34.52
N SER A 5 13.47 -18.55 33.99
CA SER A 5 12.62 -17.55 34.66
C SER A 5 11.13 -17.83 34.45
N LEU A 6 10.74 -18.24 33.23
CA LEU A 6 9.35 -18.56 32.86
C LEU A 6 8.79 -19.76 33.62
N VAL A 7 9.58 -20.84 33.71
CA VAL A 7 9.19 -22.07 34.43
C VAL A 7 8.99 -21.77 35.92
N PHE A 8 9.81 -20.89 36.49
CA PHE A 8 9.71 -20.52 37.90
C PHE A 8 8.48 -19.63 38.17
N LEU A 9 8.16 -18.67 37.28
CA LEU A 9 6.97 -17.82 37.41
C LEU A 9 5.66 -18.60 37.22
N LEU A 10 5.59 -19.50 36.23
CA LEU A 10 4.43 -20.36 36.01
C LEU A 10 4.22 -21.34 37.17
N LEU A 11 5.29 -21.96 37.67
CA LEU A 11 5.22 -22.80 38.88
C LEU A 11 4.87 -21.97 40.13
N LEU A 12 5.29 -20.70 40.21
CA LEU A 12 4.88 -19.80 41.28
C LEU A 12 3.39 -19.45 41.18
N CYS A 13 2.90 -19.08 40.00
CA CYS A 13 1.49 -18.76 39.73
C CYS A 13 0.58 -19.97 39.96
N LEU A 14 0.97 -21.15 39.47
CA LEU A 14 0.37 -22.43 39.84
C LEU A 14 0.37 -22.56 41.37
N SER A 15 1.51 -22.47 42.03
CA SER A 15 1.58 -22.63 43.50
C SER A 15 0.75 -21.60 44.28
N LEU A 16 0.55 -20.39 43.76
CA LEU A 16 -0.18 -19.30 44.40
C LEU A 16 -1.70 -19.45 44.21
N SER A 17 -2.16 -19.74 42.98
CA SER A 17 -3.57 -20.07 42.72
C SER A 17 -3.96 -21.37 43.41
N LEU A 18 -3.05 -22.35 43.47
CA LEU A 18 -3.20 -23.55 44.28
C LEU A 18 -3.29 -23.23 45.77
N LYS A 19 -2.44 -22.36 46.32
CA LYS A 19 -2.52 -21.96 47.75
C LYS A 19 -3.78 -21.17 48.08
N SER A 20 -4.29 -20.37 47.14
CA SER A 20 -5.58 -19.67 47.27
C SER A 20 -6.74 -20.66 47.34
N LEU A 21 -6.80 -21.58 46.37
CA LEU A 21 -7.82 -22.62 46.27
C LEU A 21 -7.72 -23.59 47.47
N GLU A 22 -6.51 -23.99 47.86
CA GLU A 22 -6.21 -24.84 49.02
C GLU A 22 -6.67 -24.17 50.33
N LYS A 23 -6.38 -22.87 50.52
CA LYS A 23 -6.81 -22.11 51.71
C LYS A 23 -8.34 -21.96 51.77
N LYS A 24 -9.01 -21.67 50.65
CA LYS A 24 -10.48 -21.55 50.57
C LYS A 24 -11.20 -22.90 50.72
N ILE A 25 -10.62 -23.99 50.19
CA ILE A 25 -11.13 -25.36 50.40
C ILE A 25 -10.96 -25.79 51.86
N LEU A 26 -9.82 -25.46 52.48
CA LEU A 26 -9.53 -25.74 53.89
C LEU A 26 -10.43 -24.94 54.85
N GLU A 27 -10.83 -23.73 54.48
CA GLU A 27 -11.76 -22.88 55.24
C GLU A 27 -13.23 -23.34 55.16
N ARG A 28 -13.65 -24.09 54.12
CA ARG A 28 -15.08 -24.37 53.86
C ARG A 28 -15.59 -25.80 54.12
N ARG A 29 -14.76 -26.85 54.30
CA ARG A 29 -15.27 -28.20 54.65
C ARG A 29 -14.35 -28.99 55.61
N ARG A 30 -14.98 -29.71 56.54
CA ARG A 30 -14.40 -30.53 57.62
C ARG A 30 -13.16 -31.33 57.16
N VAL A 31 -12.00 -30.86 57.64
CA VAL A 31 -10.67 -31.44 57.97
C VAL A 31 -10.36 -32.94 57.76
N SER A 32 -11.28 -33.83 57.42
CA SER A 32 -11.04 -35.28 57.52
C SER A 32 -10.40 -35.95 56.30
N GLN A 33 -10.37 -35.33 55.12
CA GLN A 33 -9.76 -35.94 53.91
C GLN A 33 -8.46 -35.28 53.44
N PHE A 34 -8.17 -34.05 53.88
CA PHE A 34 -6.96 -33.32 53.47
C PHE A 34 -5.73 -33.68 54.33
N LEU A 35 -5.92 -34.02 55.61
CA LEU A 35 -4.86 -34.53 56.48
C LEU A 35 -4.21 -35.83 55.98
N VAL A 36 -4.96 -36.64 55.23
CA VAL A 36 -4.46 -37.92 54.65
C VAL A 36 -3.44 -37.68 53.54
N LEU A 37 -3.48 -36.53 52.84
CA LEU A 37 -2.52 -36.20 51.78
C LEU A 37 -1.22 -35.57 52.31
N GLN A 38 -1.27 -34.96 53.50
CA GLN A 38 -0.08 -34.40 54.16
C GLN A 38 0.76 -35.46 54.87
N GLU A 39 0.14 -36.59 55.28
CA GLU A 39 0.85 -37.72 55.89
C GLU A 39 1.50 -38.67 54.87
N ALA A 40 1.04 -38.69 53.61
CA ALA A 40 1.65 -39.50 52.55
C ALA A 40 3.04 -38.98 52.09
N SER A 41 3.39 -37.72 52.42
CA SER A 41 4.64 -37.09 51.98
C SER A 41 5.80 -37.19 52.98
N THR A 42 5.60 -37.77 54.17
CA THR A 42 6.66 -37.88 55.20
C THR A 42 7.25 -39.27 55.41
N SER A 43 6.91 -40.28 54.59
CA SER A 43 7.55 -41.60 54.69
C SER A 43 7.92 -42.21 53.33
N SER A 44 9.15 -41.98 52.87
CA SER A 44 10.11 -43.05 52.54
C SER A 44 11.33 -42.49 51.80
N CYS A 45 12.48 -43.05 52.13
CA CYS A 45 13.81 -42.66 51.68
C CYS A 45 14.17 -43.38 50.37
N GLY A 46 14.80 -42.67 49.42
CA GLY A 46 15.66 -43.25 48.39
C GLY A 46 15.00 -44.18 47.34
N GLY A 47 14.05 -43.66 46.56
CA GLY A 47 13.47 -44.36 45.40
C GLY A 47 12.27 -43.63 44.75
N THR A 48 12.09 -42.34 45.04
CA THR A 48 10.78 -41.73 45.32
C THR A 48 10.06 -41.05 44.15
N ALA A 49 10.71 -40.81 43.02
CA ALA A 49 10.07 -40.07 41.90
C ALA A 49 9.03 -40.92 41.13
N ALA A 50 9.36 -42.20 40.84
CA ALA A 50 8.49 -43.08 40.06
C ALA A 50 7.25 -43.56 40.84
N VAL A 51 7.39 -43.73 42.17
CA VAL A 51 6.29 -44.14 43.05
C VAL A 51 5.29 -42.99 43.23
N GLY A 52 5.77 -41.75 43.36
CA GLY A 52 4.91 -40.58 43.49
C GLY A 52 4.05 -40.32 42.25
N LEU A 53 4.59 -40.54 41.03
CA LEU A 53 3.83 -40.36 39.79
C LEU A 53 2.70 -41.40 39.68
N GLU A 54 2.92 -42.65 40.06
CA GLU A 54 1.90 -43.70 40.01
C GLU A 54 0.74 -43.44 40.97
N GLU A 55 1.03 -42.92 42.17
CA GLU A 55 0.00 -42.48 43.12
C GLU A 55 -0.78 -41.26 42.60
N CYS A 56 -0.10 -40.32 41.94
CA CYS A 56 -0.73 -39.20 41.27
C CYS A 56 -1.69 -39.66 40.16
N LEU A 57 -1.27 -40.60 39.31
CA LEU A 57 -2.11 -41.16 38.24
C LEU A 57 -3.36 -41.86 38.80
N LYS A 58 -3.27 -42.52 39.96
CA LYS A 58 -4.43 -43.12 40.65
C LYS A 58 -5.44 -42.08 41.12
N LEU A 59 -4.98 -40.97 41.68
CA LEU A 59 -5.85 -39.86 42.12
C LEU A 59 -6.55 -39.19 40.92
N VAL A 60 -5.80 -38.95 39.85
CA VAL A 60 -6.30 -38.36 38.60
C VAL A 60 -7.35 -39.25 37.91
N ARG A 61 -7.24 -40.58 38.03
CA ARG A 61 -8.25 -41.54 37.52
C ARG A 61 -9.44 -41.73 38.48
N GLY A 62 -9.50 -41.01 39.60
CA GLY A 62 -10.56 -41.10 40.59
C GLY A 62 -11.96 -40.85 40.00
N ALA A 63 -12.98 -41.42 40.64
CA ALA A 63 -14.37 -41.27 40.17
C ALA A 63 -14.97 -39.89 40.52
N LYS A 64 -14.41 -39.21 41.52
CA LYS A 64 -14.88 -37.90 42.01
C LYS A 64 -13.98 -36.77 41.53
N ASP A 65 -14.57 -35.64 41.18
CA ASP A 65 -13.84 -34.46 40.69
C ASP A 65 -12.84 -33.93 41.73
N GLU A 66 -13.14 -34.05 43.04
CA GLU A 66 -12.22 -33.63 44.10
C GLU A 66 -10.94 -34.49 44.14
N GLN A 67 -11.04 -35.78 43.83
CA GLN A 67 -9.88 -36.67 43.72
C GLN A 67 -9.05 -36.34 42.49
N ARG A 68 -9.71 -36.06 41.36
CA ARG A 68 -9.05 -35.66 40.13
C ARG A 68 -8.33 -34.33 40.27
N LEU A 69 -8.96 -33.37 40.95
CA LEU A 69 -8.39 -32.08 41.28
C LEU A 69 -7.15 -32.29 42.16
N ALA A 70 -7.26 -33.01 43.28
CA ALA A 70 -6.12 -33.32 44.16
C ALA A 70 -4.97 -34.02 43.42
N GLY A 71 -5.29 -34.92 42.49
CA GLY A 71 -4.32 -35.55 41.59
C GLY A 71 -3.61 -34.54 40.67
N LEU A 72 -4.34 -33.60 40.06
CA LEU A 72 -3.73 -32.51 39.28
C LEU A 72 -2.86 -31.60 40.15
N LEU A 73 -3.26 -31.31 41.39
CA LEU A 73 -2.45 -30.51 42.32
C LEU A 73 -1.15 -31.23 42.71
N LEU A 74 -1.17 -32.57 42.76
CA LEU A 74 0.02 -33.38 43.02
C LEU A 74 0.91 -33.44 41.76
N ALA A 75 0.31 -33.50 40.57
CA ALA A 75 1.02 -33.52 39.30
C ALA A 75 1.88 -32.26 39.10
N THR A 76 1.43 -31.09 39.53
CA THR A 76 2.18 -29.82 39.40
C THR A 76 3.42 -29.76 40.30
N LYS A 77 3.51 -30.63 41.31
CA LYS A 77 4.68 -30.79 42.20
C LYS A 77 5.64 -31.87 41.73
N LEU A 78 5.14 -32.89 41.03
CA LEU A 78 5.90 -34.09 40.66
C LEU A 78 6.40 -34.06 39.22
N CYS A 79 5.62 -33.51 38.29
CA CYS A 79 5.97 -33.44 36.88
C CYS A 79 6.78 -32.17 36.60
N LYS A 80 7.94 -32.32 35.96
CA LYS A 80 8.67 -31.19 35.39
C LYS A 80 8.06 -30.82 34.05
N ALA A 81 8.09 -29.53 33.71
CA ALA A 81 7.55 -29.00 32.47
C ALA A 81 8.17 -29.62 31.20
N ASP A 82 9.42 -30.08 31.28
CA ASP A 82 10.18 -30.63 30.15
C ASP A 82 10.13 -32.18 30.07
N ASP A 83 9.37 -32.84 30.95
CA ASP A 83 9.23 -34.29 30.95
C ASP A 83 8.02 -34.74 30.13
N GLU A 84 8.20 -34.75 28.81
CA GLU A 84 7.17 -35.11 27.82
C GLU A 84 6.54 -36.49 28.10
N ALA A 85 7.36 -37.46 28.56
CA ALA A 85 6.88 -38.81 28.84
C ALA A 85 5.93 -38.86 30.05
N SER A 86 6.20 -38.05 31.08
CA SER A 86 5.30 -37.92 32.24
C SER A 86 4.04 -37.12 31.90
N LEU A 87 4.15 -36.08 31.06
CA LEU A 87 3.00 -35.30 30.59
C LEU A 87 2.05 -36.14 29.74
N LEU A 88 2.57 -37.02 28.87
CA LEU A 88 1.77 -37.92 28.05
C LEU A 88 0.99 -38.93 28.90
N LYS A 89 1.64 -39.57 29.88
CA LYS A 89 0.96 -40.49 30.82
C LYS A 89 -0.10 -39.77 31.66
N LEU A 90 0.16 -38.53 32.05
CA LEU A 90 -0.79 -37.71 32.81
C LEU A 90 -1.99 -37.33 31.94
N TYR A 91 -1.77 -36.91 30.69
CA TYR A 91 -2.82 -36.59 29.74
C TYR A 91 -3.79 -37.77 29.54
N GLU A 92 -3.25 -38.98 29.29
CA GLU A 92 -4.04 -40.21 29.18
C GLU A 92 -4.84 -40.52 30.45
N ALA A 93 -4.32 -40.20 31.63
CA ALA A 93 -4.98 -40.46 32.91
C ALA A 93 -6.05 -39.42 33.28
N VAL A 94 -5.84 -38.13 32.96
CA VAL A 94 -6.80 -37.04 33.24
C VAL A 94 -8.04 -37.17 32.37
N GLY A 95 -7.83 -37.40 31.08
CA GLY A 95 -8.87 -37.40 30.06
C GLY A 95 -9.40 -36.00 29.74
N LEU A 96 -9.50 -35.69 28.44
CA LEU A 96 -9.88 -34.36 27.96
C LEU A 96 -11.28 -33.90 28.42
N GLN A 97 -12.22 -34.82 28.60
CA GLN A 97 -13.58 -34.50 29.05
C GLN A 97 -13.61 -33.82 30.43
N PHE A 98 -12.69 -34.20 31.32
CA PHE A 98 -12.58 -33.56 32.63
C PHE A 98 -12.07 -32.13 32.50
N LEU A 99 -11.03 -31.89 31.69
CA LEU A 99 -10.50 -30.55 31.42
C LEU A 99 -11.54 -29.65 30.73
N ARG A 100 -12.25 -30.16 29.72
CA ARG A 100 -13.34 -29.42 29.05
C ARG A 100 -14.42 -29.00 30.03
N ARG A 101 -14.83 -29.88 30.95
CA ARG A 101 -15.80 -29.57 32.01
C ARG A 101 -15.27 -28.54 33.00
N LEU A 102 -13.99 -28.62 33.35
CA LEU A 102 -13.33 -27.69 34.26
C LEU A 102 -13.31 -26.28 33.67
N MET A 103 -12.86 -26.14 32.41
CA MET A 103 -12.84 -24.86 31.68
C MET A 103 -14.26 -24.29 31.47
N ARG A 104 -15.25 -25.12 31.08
CA ARG A 104 -16.64 -24.67 30.90
C ARG A 104 -17.31 -24.25 32.21
N THR A 105 -16.99 -24.92 33.32
CA THR A 105 -17.44 -24.51 34.65
C THR A 105 -16.85 -23.16 35.03
N GLY A 106 -15.56 -22.94 34.74
CA GLY A 106 -14.90 -21.65 34.95
C GLY A 106 -15.49 -20.52 34.11
N LEU A 107 -15.94 -20.81 32.89
CA LEU A 107 -16.70 -19.88 32.03
C LEU A 107 -18.16 -19.65 32.46
N GLY A 108 -18.64 -20.30 33.52
CA GLY A 108 -20.04 -20.21 33.95
C GLY A 108 -21.05 -20.95 33.06
N LYS A 109 -20.59 -21.83 32.16
CA LYS A 109 -21.41 -22.63 31.23
C LYS A 109 -21.58 -24.09 31.68
N GLY A 110 -21.31 -24.37 32.96
CA GLY A 110 -21.48 -25.71 33.55
C GLY A 110 -22.94 -26.11 33.69
N ARG A 111 -23.25 -27.42 33.62
CA ARG A 111 -24.61 -27.99 33.78
C ARG A 111 -25.12 -28.01 35.23
N GLY A 112 -24.60 -27.14 36.11
CA GLY A 112 -24.99 -27.11 37.53
C GLY A 112 -25.15 -25.68 38.03
N GLU A 113 -26.18 -25.47 38.87
CA GLU A 113 -26.37 -24.24 39.65
C GLU A 113 -25.22 -24.09 40.66
N VAL A 114 -24.06 -23.60 40.21
CA VAL A 114 -22.99 -23.19 41.12
C VAL A 114 -23.28 -21.75 41.56
N GLN A 115 -23.77 -21.62 42.79
CA GLN A 115 -24.15 -20.36 43.47
C GLN A 115 -22.99 -19.39 43.74
N GLU A 116 -21.76 -19.67 43.32
CA GLU A 116 -20.59 -18.90 43.81
C GLU A 116 -19.70 -18.46 42.64
N GLU A 117 -19.71 -17.15 42.36
CA GLU A 117 -18.83 -16.49 41.38
C GLU A 117 -17.34 -16.59 41.77
N ASP A 118 -17.04 -16.72 43.07
CA ASP A 118 -15.73 -16.51 43.70
C ASP A 118 -14.68 -17.62 43.46
N ASN A 119 -15.07 -18.77 42.89
CA ASN A 119 -14.16 -19.89 42.58
C ASN A 119 -14.09 -20.22 41.08
N ARG A 120 -14.90 -19.56 40.23
CA ARG A 120 -14.99 -19.88 38.79
C ARG A 120 -13.67 -19.58 38.07
N GLU A 121 -13.06 -18.46 38.42
CA GLU A 121 -11.79 -18.00 37.85
C GLU A 121 -10.64 -18.93 38.21
N GLU A 122 -10.58 -19.43 39.44
CA GLU A 122 -9.56 -20.39 39.89
C GLU A 122 -9.65 -21.73 39.12
N TYR A 123 -10.88 -22.20 38.84
CA TYR A 123 -11.09 -23.39 38.00
C TYR A 123 -10.70 -23.15 36.54
N LEU A 124 -11.03 -21.97 35.98
CA LEU A 124 -10.65 -21.60 34.62
C LEU A 124 -9.13 -21.57 34.48
N GLN A 125 -8.45 -20.88 35.40
CA GLN A 125 -7.00 -20.77 35.43
C GLN A 125 -6.31 -22.12 35.54
N LEU A 126 -6.75 -22.99 36.46
CA LEU A 126 -6.20 -24.33 36.59
C LEU A 126 -6.42 -25.15 35.31
N GLY A 127 -7.64 -25.12 34.76
CA GLY A 127 -8.00 -25.85 33.56
C GLY A 127 -7.16 -25.47 32.35
N ILE A 128 -7.05 -24.17 32.06
CA ILE A 128 -6.29 -23.68 30.90
C ILE A 128 -4.78 -23.87 31.08
N THR A 129 -4.26 -23.71 32.29
CA THR A 129 -2.81 -23.88 32.55
C THR A 129 -2.39 -25.34 32.36
N VAL A 130 -3.20 -26.28 32.87
CA VAL A 130 -2.96 -27.71 32.66
C VAL A 130 -3.11 -28.07 31.18
N PHE A 131 -4.11 -27.50 30.50
CA PHE A 131 -4.29 -27.68 29.06
C PHE A 131 -3.08 -27.15 28.25
N ALA A 132 -2.53 -25.98 28.61
CA ALA A 132 -1.32 -25.42 28.01
C ALA A 132 -0.11 -26.32 28.21
N ALA A 133 0.08 -26.83 29.43
CA ALA A 133 1.16 -27.76 29.73
C ALA A 133 1.10 -29.03 28.87
N PHE A 134 -0.10 -29.56 28.58
CA PHE A 134 -0.26 -30.70 27.67
C PHE A 134 0.03 -30.34 26.21
N CYS A 135 -0.34 -29.14 25.77
CA CYS A 135 -0.08 -28.68 24.40
C CYS A 135 1.41 -28.51 24.10
N ARG A 136 2.29 -28.44 25.10
CA ARG A 136 3.75 -28.41 24.88
C ARG A 136 4.29 -29.67 24.19
N VAL A 137 3.61 -30.80 24.36
CA VAL A 137 3.98 -32.07 23.71
C VAL A 137 3.33 -32.11 22.32
N ALA A 138 4.14 -32.09 21.27
CA ALA A 138 3.67 -32.00 19.89
C ALA A 138 2.69 -33.13 19.49
N ASP A 139 2.89 -34.35 19.99
CA ASP A 139 2.00 -35.49 19.75
C ASP A 139 0.61 -35.28 20.37
N ILE A 140 0.54 -34.61 21.52
CA ILE A 140 -0.73 -34.28 22.18
C ILE A 140 -1.40 -33.11 21.45
N ALA A 141 -0.63 -32.06 21.13
CA ALA A 141 -1.12 -30.86 20.45
C ALA A 141 -1.71 -31.13 19.05
N SER A 142 -1.14 -32.11 18.33
CA SER A 142 -1.60 -32.54 17.01
C SER A 142 -2.77 -33.54 17.06
N SER A 143 -3.21 -33.96 18.25
CA SER A 143 -4.33 -34.88 18.39
C SER A 143 -5.67 -34.23 18.03
N LYS A 144 -6.56 -35.01 17.40
CA LYS A 144 -7.91 -34.55 17.02
C LYS A 144 -8.73 -34.08 18.23
N GLU A 145 -8.48 -34.67 19.38
CA GLU A 145 -9.16 -34.33 20.63
C GLU A 145 -8.79 -32.90 21.06
N ILE A 146 -7.50 -32.56 21.12
CA ILE A 146 -7.03 -31.21 21.48
C ILE A 146 -7.46 -30.17 20.44
N ILE A 147 -7.30 -30.47 19.15
CA ILE A 147 -7.68 -29.56 18.05
C ILE A 147 -9.17 -29.19 18.15
N SER A 148 -10.03 -30.12 18.59
CA SER A 148 -11.47 -29.86 18.76
C SER A 148 -11.81 -28.86 19.87
N GLU A 149 -10.87 -28.54 20.78
CA GLU A 149 -11.05 -27.53 21.83
C GLU A 149 -10.62 -26.12 21.41
N VAL A 150 -9.99 -25.93 20.24
CA VAL A 150 -9.55 -24.60 19.79
C VAL A 150 -10.68 -23.55 19.87
N PRO A 151 -11.92 -23.81 19.42
CA PRO A 151 -13.02 -22.87 19.58
C PRO A 151 -13.34 -22.50 21.04
N LEU A 152 -13.17 -23.44 21.98
CA LEU A 152 -13.37 -23.17 23.41
C LEU A 152 -12.27 -22.25 23.95
N VAL A 153 -11.01 -22.45 23.55
CA VAL A 153 -9.90 -21.59 23.96
C VAL A 153 -10.07 -20.17 23.40
N VAL A 154 -10.50 -20.04 22.14
CA VAL A 154 -10.81 -18.74 21.53
C VAL A 154 -11.99 -18.07 22.22
N GLU A 155 -13.02 -18.82 22.59
CA GLU A 155 -14.15 -18.32 23.38
C GLU A 155 -13.73 -17.83 24.77
N ILE A 156 -12.79 -18.52 25.43
CA ILE A 156 -12.19 -18.03 26.69
C ILE A 156 -11.52 -16.69 26.44
N LEU A 157 -10.68 -16.60 25.40
CA LEU A 157 -9.92 -15.41 25.05
C LEU A 157 -10.80 -14.23 24.57
N SER A 158 -12.03 -14.47 24.13
CA SER A 158 -12.97 -13.40 23.75
C SER A 158 -13.61 -12.69 24.95
N ASN A 159 -13.24 -13.04 26.18
CA ASN A 159 -13.75 -12.38 27.38
C ASN A 159 -12.86 -11.21 27.79
N ASP A 160 -13.42 -9.99 27.81
CA ASP A 160 -12.69 -8.76 28.16
C ASP A 160 -12.00 -8.79 29.54
N LYS A 161 -12.49 -9.60 30.48
CA LYS A 161 -12.00 -9.67 31.86
C LYS A 161 -11.33 -11.01 32.14
N LEU A 162 -10.05 -11.10 31.78
CA LEU A 162 -9.22 -12.26 32.07
C LEU A 162 -7.98 -11.86 32.84
N GLU A 163 -7.60 -12.72 33.79
CA GLU A 163 -6.32 -12.63 34.47
C GLU A 163 -5.15 -12.83 33.47
N PRO A 164 -4.04 -12.08 33.61
CA PRO A 164 -2.90 -12.18 32.69
C PRO A 164 -2.34 -13.59 32.50
N SER A 165 -2.40 -14.42 33.54
CA SER A 165 -1.95 -15.82 33.49
C SER A 165 -2.86 -16.73 32.66
N VAL A 166 -4.16 -16.43 32.59
CA VAL A 166 -5.12 -17.14 31.73
C VAL A 166 -4.88 -16.76 30.28
N ILE A 167 -4.65 -15.46 30.01
CA ILE A 167 -4.33 -14.94 28.68
C ILE A 167 -3.03 -15.59 28.16
N GLU A 168 -1.98 -15.63 28.98
CA GLU A 168 -0.71 -16.28 28.64
C GLU A 168 -0.91 -17.75 28.26
N ALA A 169 -1.60 -18.51 29.11
CA ALA A 169 -1.87 -19.93 28.85
C ALA A 169 -2.69 -20.14 27.58
N CYS A 170 -3.69 -19.29 27.29
CA CYS A 170 -4.44 -19.34 26.03
C CYS A 170 -3.53 -19.16 24.82
N TYR A 171 -2.67 -18.13 24.80
CA TYR A 171 -1.77 -17.91 23.67
C TYR A 171 -0.73 -19.01 23.51
N GLU A 172 -0.18 -19.53 24.61
CA GLU A 172 0.73 -20.67 24.59
C GLU A 172 0.09 -21.92 23.98
N CYS A 173 -1.16 -22.24 24.36
CA CYS A 173 -1.93 -23.35 23.79
C CYS A 173 -2.11 -23.16 22.28
N LEU A 174 -2.63 -22.00 21.88
CA LEU A 174 -2.97 -21.72 20.49
C LEU A 174 -1.72 -21.78 19.60
N LEU A 175 -0.60 -21.22 20.05
CA LEU A 175 0.68 -21.32 19.36
C LEU A 175 1.14 -22.77 19.21
N SER A 176 1.07 -23.54 20.30
CA SER A 176 1.53 -24.93 20.30
C SER A 176 0.69 -25.81 19.37
N ILE A 177 -0.64 -25.68 19.41
CA ILE A 177 -1.57 -26.42 18.55
C ILE A 177 -1.38 -26.04 17.07
N ALA A 178 -1.30 -24.75 16.77
CA ALA A 178 -1.14 -24.26 15.40
C ALA A 178 0.22 -24.66 14.79
N SER A 179 1.28 -24.72 15.62
CA SER A 179 2.62 -25.12 15.19
C SER A 179 2.76 -26.64 15.01
N ALA A 180 1.97 -27.44 15.73
CA ALA A 180 2.09 -28.91 15.72
C ALA A 180 1.47 -29.59 14.49
N SER A 181 0.46 -29.00 13.84
CA SER A 181 -0.20 -29.63 12.67
C SER A 181 -0.97 -28.64 11.78
N GLU A 182 -1.16 -28.99 10.50
CA GLU A 182 -2.01 -28.22 9.59
C GLU A 182 -3.49 -28.23 9.99
N ASP A 183 -3.98 -29.34 10.55
CA ASP A 183 -5.35 -29.44 11.07
C ASP A 183 -5.56 -28.48 12.26
N GLY A 184 -4.56 -28.36 13.14
CA GLY A 184 -4.55 -27.40 14.25
C GLY A 184 -4.58 -25.95 13.76
N PHE A 185 -3.77 -25.64 12.75
CA PHE A 185 -3.78 -24.34 12.09
C PHE A 185 -5.15 -24.03 11.44
N SER A 186 -5.73 -25.00 10.72
CA SER A 186 -7.06 -24.86 10.11
C SER A 186 -8.17 -24.62 11.15
N ALA A 187 -8.08 -25.27 12.31
CA ALA A 187 -9.02 -25.07 13.41
C ALA A 187 -8.94 -23.64 13.98
N LEU A 188 -7.73 -23.11 14.17
CA LEU A 188 -7.51 -21.72 14.58
C LEU A 188 -8.16 -20.75 13.59
N HIS A 189 -7.89 -20.94 12.30
CA HIS A 189 -8.44 -20.10 11.24
C HIS A 189 -9.98 -20.13 11.18
N LYS A 190 -10.60 -21.32 11.27
CA LYS A 190 -12.07 -21.47 11.27
C LYS A 190 -12.75 -20.87 12.50
N SER A 191 -12.01 -20.71 13.60
CA SER A 191 -12.54 -20.20 14.87
C SER A 191 -12.55 -18.68 15.00
N ARG A 192 -12.16 -17.91 13.96
CA ARG A 192 -12.04 -16.44 13.99
C ARG A 192 -11.17 -15.93 15.13
N ALA A 193 -10.05 -16.62 15.36
CA ALA A 193 -9.17 -16.34 16.48
C ALA A 193 -8.53 -14.93 16.44
N MET A 194 -8.45 -14.29 15.27
CA MET A 194 -7.76 -13.00 15.12
C MET A 194 -8.48 -11.84 15.84
N GLU A 195 -9.82 -11.85 15.86
CA GLU A 195 -10.60 -10.88 16.66
C GLU A 195 -10.28 -11.03 18.15
N ALA A 196 -10.28 -12.26 18.66
CA ALA A 196 -9.96 -12.55 20.06
C ALA A 196 -8.51 -12.21 20.43
N ILE A 197 -7.56 -12.47 19.54
CA ILE A 197 -6.15 -12.08 19.72
C ILE A 197 -6.04 -10.55 19.83
N SER A 198 -6.72 -9.81 18.95
CA SER A 198 -6.63 -8.35 18.93
C SER A 198 -7.13 -7.69 20.23
N LEU A 199 -8.13 -8.28 20.89
CA LEU A 199 -8.79 -7.75 22.08
C LEU A 199 -7.82 -7.46 23.23
N HIS A 200 -6.93 -8.42 23.52
CA HIS A 200 -5.99 -8.30 24.65
C HIS A 200 -4.60 -7.85 24.23
N THR A 201 -4.26 -7.90 22.94
CA THR A 201 -2.89 -7.64 22.48
C THR A 201 -2.39 -6.28 22.92
N ASN A 202 -3.18 -5.20 22.74
CA ASN A 202 -2.77 -3.84 23.07
C ASN A 202 -2.50 -3.60 24.58
N SER A 203 -3.07 -4.42 25.47
CA SER A 203 -2.94 -4.29 26.93
C SER A 203 -1.85 -5.18 27.54
N LEU A 204 -1.17 -5.99 26.71
CA LEU A 204 -0.06 -6.83 27.18
C LEU A 204 1.10 -5.96 27.67
N ARG A 205 1.83 -6.48 28.66
CA ARG A 205 3.03 -5.79 29.14
C ARG A 205 4.18 -5.99 28.15
N ASP A 206 4.92 -4.92 27.90
CA ASP A 206 6.11 -4.97 27.05
C ASP A 206 7.14 -5.95 27.64
N GLY A 207 7.65 -6.87 26.82
CA GLY A 207 8.56 -7.93 27.27
C GLY A 207 7.89 -9.08 28.05
N SER A 208 6.56 -9.17 28.07
CA SER A 208 5.85 -10.36 28.58
C SER A 208 5.98 -11.53 27.62
N SER A 209 6.05 -12.74 28.17
CA SER A 209 5.93 -13.99 27.42
C SER A 209 4.65 -14.05 26.59
N SER A 210 3.52 -13.56 27.11
CA SER A 210 2.26 -13.47 26.36
C SER A 210 2.42 -12.73 25.03
N LEU A 211 3.15 -11.61 25.04
CA LEU A 211 3.40 -10.83 23.82
C LEU A 211 4.29 -11.62 22.84
N GLU A 212 5.32 -12.32 23.33
CA GLU A 212 6.16 -13.20 22.50
C GLU A 212 5.33 -14.31 21.84
N HIS A 213 4.43 -14.96 22.59
CA HIS A 213 3.55 -15.99 22.03
C HIS A 213 2.60 -15.43 20.96
N VAL A 214 2.04 -14.23 21.17
CA VAL A 214 1.19 -13.56 20.18
C VAL A 214 1.97 -13.25 18.91
N VAL A 215 3.15 -12.64 19.02
CA VAL A 215 4.01 -12.32 17.86
C VAL A 215 4.30 -13.58 17.04
N ARG A 216 4.77 -14.65 17.70
CA ARG A 216 5.08 -15.93 17.02
C ARG A 216 3.85 -16.59 16.40
N LEU A 217 2.69 -16.46 17.04
CA LEU A 217 1.43 -16.96 16.50
C LEU A 217 1.04 -16.17 15.25
N LEU A 218 1.16 -14.84 15.27
CA LEU A 218 0.90 -13.98 14.12
C LEU A 218 1.88 -14.26 12.98
N GLU A 219 3.17 -14.49 13.27
CA GLU A 219 4.17 -14.86 12.25
C GLU A 219 3.79 -16.17 11.57
N LEU A 220 3.38 -17.17 12.35
CA LEU A 220 2.91 -18.44 11.81
C LEU A 220 1.68 -18.25 10.92
N VAL A 221 0.73 -17.42 11.36
CA VAL A 221 -0.50 -17.10 10.60
C VAL A 221 -0.16 -16.38 9.30
N VAL A 222 0.70 -15.37 9.34
CA VAL A 222 1.13 -14.62 8.15
C VAL A 222 1.84 -15.54 7.17
N ASN A 223 2.83 -16.31 7.64
CA ASN A 223 3.61 -17.21 6.78
C ASN A 223 2.75 -18.29 6.11
N LYS A 224 1.71 -18.79 6.79
CA LYS A 224 0.83 -19.85 6.25
C LYS A 224 -0.32 -19.33 5.38
N LEU A 225 -0.89 -18.16 5.69
CA LEU A 225 -2.01 -17.60 4.93
C LEU A 225 -1.55 -16.80 3.73
N PHE A 226 -0.45 -16.06 3.84
CA PHE A 226 0.05 -15.18 2.77
C PHE A 226 0.85 -15.93 1.70
N ALA A 227 0.87 -17.27 1.76
CA ALA A 227 1.18 -18.12 0.61
C ALA A 227 0.03 -18.19 -0.42
N GLY A 228 -1.13 -17.56 -0.14
CA GLY A 228 -2.28 -17.42 -1.04
C GLY A 228 -3.03 -16.09 -0.86
N SER A 229 -4.02 -15.82 -1.73
CA SER A 229 -4.80 -14.57 -1.74
C SER A 229 -5.55 -14.32 -0.43
N ILE A 230 -5.38 -13.15 0.19
CA ILE A 230 -6.16 -12.72 1.36
C ILE A 230 -7.64 -12.68 0.96
N ASN A 231 -8.47 -13.50 1.62
CA ASN A 231 -9.91 -13.43 1.44
C ASN A 231 -10.47 -12.17 2.13
N VAL A 232 -11.37 -11.45 1.46
CA VAL A 232 -12.02 -10.21 1.93
C VAL A 232 -12.65 -10.40 3.32
N GLU A 233 -13.12 -11.61 3.62
CA GLU A 233 -13.77 -11.96 4.89
C GLU A 233 -12.89 -11.72 6.14
N TYR A 234 -11.56 -11.82 6.02
CA TYR A 234 -10.65 -11.70 7.18
C TYR A 234 -9.98 -10.33 7.30
N ALA A 235 -10.19 -9.43 6.35
CA ALA A 235 -9.55 -8.12 6.32
C ALA A 235 -9.83 -7.30 7.59
N ALA A 236 -11.06 -7.37 8.13
CA ALA A 236 -11.44 -6.67 9.36
C ALA A 236 -10.74 -7.24 10.61
N GLU A 237 -10.51 -8.55 10.65
CA GLU A 237 -9.82 -9.21 11.77
C GLU A 237 -8.33 -8.79 11.77
N PHE A 238 -7.67 -8.85 10.61
CA PHE A 238 -6.29 -8.40 10.46
C PHE A 238 -6.12 -6.90 10.69
N ALA A 239 -7.08 -6.06 10.29
CA ALA A 239 -7.07 -4.64 10.61
C ALA A 239 -7.08 -4.42 12.13
N SER A 240 -7.83 -5.22 12.88
CA SER A 240 -7.86 -5.17 14.35
C SER A 240 -6.51 -5.58 14.96
N VAL A 241 -5.86 -6.59 14.39
CA VAL A 241 -4.50 -7.00 14.80
C VAL A 241 -3.47 -5.89 14.54
N VAL A 242 -3.46 -5.28 13.34
CA VAL A 242 -2.55 -4.17 13.00
C VAL A 242 -2.71 -3.01 13.99
N VAL A 243 -3.95 -2.63 14.29
CA VAL A 243 -4.26 -1.59 15.29
C VAL A 243 -3.71 -1.98 16.66
N ALA A 244 -3.90 -3.24 17.10
CA ALA A 244 -3.47 -3.69 18.41
C ALA A 244 -1.94 -3.79 18.57
N ILE A 245 -1.20 -4.20 17.54
CA ILE A 245 0.26 -4.33 17.62
C ILE A 245 1.00 -3.01 17.39
N SER A 246 0.34 -2.00 16.78
CA SER A 246 0.93 -0.70 16.49
C SER A 246 1.56 -0.03 17.72
N ARG A 247 0.89 -0.08 18.88
CA ARG A 247 1.39 0.47 20.15
C ARG A 247 2.70 -0.19 20.56
N HIS A 248 2.80 -1.51 20.51
CA HIS A 248 4.03 -2.23 20.87
C HIS A 248 5.17 -1.91 19.92
N PHE A 249 4.89 -1.80 18.62
CA PHE A 249 5.89 -1.39 17.64
C PHE A 249 6.48 0.00 17.95
N ALA A 250 5.65 0.95 18.40
CA ALA A 250 6.13 2.26 18.84
C ALA A 250 7.05 2.17 20.08
N LEU A 251 6.62 1.44 21.11
CA LEU A 251 7.21 1.49 22.45
C LEU A 251 8.36 0.51 22.70
N LEU A 252 8.43 -0.61 21.97
CA LEU A 252 9.48 -1.60 22.17
C LEU A 252 10.85 -1.06 21.72
N HIS A 253 11.90 -1.58 22.35
CA HIS A 253 13.31 -1.28 22.03
C HIS A 253 14.19 -2.54 22.04
N ASN A 254 13.57 -3.72 21.86
CA ASN A 254 14.23 -5.03 21.85
C ASN A 254 13.97 -5.75 20.50
N GLN A 255 14.38 -7.02 20.40
CA GLN A 255 14.22 -7.83 19.18
C GLN A 255 12.77 -7.87 18.67
N LEU A 256 11.79 -7.93 19.58
CA LEU A 256 10.36 -7.97 19.23
C LEU A 256 9.90 -6.74 18.44
N LYS A 257 10.60 -5.60 18.53
CA LYS A 257 10.29 -4.45 17.66
C LYS A 257 10.54 -4.77 16.18
N PHE A 258 11.62 -5.46 15.88
CA PHE A 258 11.94 -5.88 14.52
C PHE A 258 10.98 -6.97 14.08
N ASP A 259 10.67 -7.93 14.95
CA ASP A 259 9.67 -8.96 14.65
C ASP A 259 8.29 -8.32 14.32
N MET A 260 7.90 -7.28 15.05
CA MET A 260 6.70 -6.46 14.73
C MET A 260 6.84 -5.69 13.42
N LEU A 261 8.02 -5.18 13.07
CA LEU A 261 8.26 -4.53 11.77
C LEU A 261 8.04 -5.52 10.63
N HIS A 262 8.64 -6.71 10.73
CA HIS A 262 8.52 -7.79 9.76
C HIS A 262 7.05 -8.19 9.57
N LEU A 263 6.31 -8.35 10.68
CA LEU A 263 4.88 -8.63 10.65
C LEU A 263 4.07 -7.53 9.96
N LEU A 264 4.26 -6.28 10.36
CA LEU A 264 3.53 -5.14 9.80
C LEU A 264 3.81 -4.97 8.30
N SER A 265 5.07 -5.10 7.88
CA SER A 265 5.45 -5.03 6.47
C SER A 265 4.88 -6.19 5.67
N ALA A 266 4.93 -7.43 6.18
CA ALA A 266 4.35 -8.58 5.50
C ALA A 266 2.82 -8.45 5.32
N LEU A 267 2.12 -7.89 6.31
CA LEU A 267 0.68 -7.66 6.24
C LEU A 267 0.32 -6.54 5.25
N LEU A 268 1.01 -5.40 5.32
CA LEU A 268 0.60 -4.17 4.65
C LEU A 268 1.24 -3.95 3.28
N SER A 269 2.42 -4.50 3.04
CA SER A 269 3.17 -4.33 1.78
C SER A 269 2.99 -5.50 0.80
N SER A 270 2.03 -6.41 1.05
CA SER A 270 1.75 -7.54 0.16
C SER A 270 0.85 -7.16 -1.03
N ASP A 271 1.01 -7.85 -2.16
CA ASP A 271 0.21 -7.64 -3.39
C ASP A 271 -1.30 -7.85 -3.18
N HIS A 272 -1.68 -8.54 -2.10
CA HIS A 272 -3.07 -8.85 -1.76
C HIS A 272 -3.61 -7.99 -0.62
N ALA A 273 -2.88 -6.97 -0.17
CA ALA A 273 -3.25 -6.15 0.98
C ALA A 273 -4.44 -5.19 0.73
N ALA A 274 -4.93 -5.06 -0.51
CA ALA A 274 -5.98 -4.09 -0.85
C ALA A 274 -7.26 -4.18 0.02
N PRO A 275 -7.83 -5.37 0.32
CA PRO A 275 -8.98 -5.47 1.24
C PRO A 275 -8.63 -5.03 2.67
N LEU A 276 -7.41 -5.33 3.14
CA LEU A 276 -6.91 -4.90 4.45
C LEU A 276 -6.72 -3.38 4.52
N HIS A 277 -6.18 -2.78 3.46
CA HIS A 277 -6.03 -1.33 3.36
C HIS A 277 -7.39 -0.64 3.48
N GLU A 278 -8.41 -1.15 2.80
CA GLU A 278 -9.77 -0.59 2.87
C GLU A 278 -10.38 -0.74 4.27
N ALA A 279 -10.20 -1.90 4.91
CA ALA A 279 -10.63 -2.10 6.30
C ALA A 279 -9.92 -1.14 7.27
N LEU A 280 -8.64 -0.82 7.06
CA LEU A 280 -7.89 0.14 7.86
C LEU A 280 -8.31 1.59 7.58
N ARG A 281 -8.61 1.95 6.33
CA ARG A 281 -9.17 3.27 5.97
C ARG A 281 -10.45 3.57 6.73
N SER A 282 -11.36 2.59 6.81
CA SER A 282 -12.60 2.72 7.58
C SER A 282 -12.38 2.94 9.09
N ARG A 283 -11.18 2.64 9.59
CA ARG A 283 -10.77 2.75 11.01
C ARG A 283 -9.76 3.85 11.27
N SER A 284 -9.44 4.70 10.28
CA SER A 284 -8.43 5.76 10.40
C SER A 284 -8.72 6.74 11.55
N ASN A 285 -10.01 7.01 11.83
CA ASN A 285 -10.46 7.88 12.91
C ASN A 285 -10.51 7.18 14.29
N ASN A 286 -10.30 5.86 14.35
CA ASN A 286 -10.46 5.07 15.58
C ASN A 286 -9.11 4.84 16.26
N GLY A 287 -8.59 5.86 16.93
CA GLY A 287 -7.47 5.77 17.86
C GLY A 287 -6.07 6.08 17.28
N PRO A 288 -5.03 6.14 18.13
CA PRO A 288 -3.70 6.65 17.78
C PRO A 288 -2.79 5.65 17.03
N TRP A 289 -3.34 4.57 16.45
CA TRP A 289 -2.55 3.48 15.87
C TRP A 289 -1.64 3.95 14.72
N ALA A 290 -2.15 4.85 13.86
CA ALA A 290 -1.39 5.43 12.76
C ALA A 290 -0.21 6.27 13.29
N THR A 291 -0.40 6.96 14.41
CA THR A 291 0.64 7.73 15.11
C THR A 291 1.70 6.81 15.73
N TYR A 292 1.29 5.66 16.29
CA TYR A 292 2.22 4.67 16.80
C TYR A 292 3.08 4.05 15.70
N ILE A 293 2.50 3.76 14.52
CA ILE A 293 3.30 3.28 13.38
C ILE A 293 4.32 4.33 12.95
N ALA A 294 3.93 5.61 12.83
CA ALA A 294 4.86 6.70 12.52
C ALA A 294 6.01 6.78 13.55
N ALA A 295 5.69 6.70 14.84
CA ALA A 295 6.69 6.69 15.91
C ALA A 295 7.67 5.52 15.80
N GLY A 296 7.15 4.31 15.53
CA GLY A 296 7.98 3.12 15.36
C GLY A 296 8.93 3.22 14.16
N ILE A 297 8.44 3.73 13.03
CA ILE A 297 9.25 4.00 11.82
C ILE A 297 10.36 5.02 12.14
N VAL A 298 10.01 6.16 12.76
CA VAL A 298 10.98 7.19 13.15
C VAL A 298 12.08 6.61 14.05
N ALA A 299 11.70 5.79 15.03
CA ALA A 299 12.65 5.15 15.93
C ALA A 299 13.62 4.20 15.19
N ILE A 300 13.14 3.43 14.20
CA ILE A 300 13.97 2.52 13.40
C ILE A 300 14.91 3.30 12.50
N LEU A 301 14.42 4.29 11.76
CA LEU A 301 15.23 5.09 10.84
C LEU A 301 16.37 5.83 11.57
N GLN A 302 16.11 6.35 12.78
CA GLN A 302 17.12 7.00 13.62
C GLN A 302 18.12 6.03 14.26
N SER A 303 17.79 4.75 14.33
CA SER A 303 18.64 3.75 14.98
C SER A 303 19.82 3.31 14.10
N ARG A 304 20.83 2.68 14.74
CA ARG A 304 22.04 2.14 14.08
C ARG A 304 21.84 0.73 13.53
N VAL A 305 20.63 0.40 13.12
CA VAL A 305 20.26 -0.92 12.59
C VAL A 305 20.77 -1.16 11.17
N VAL A 306 20.74 -2.43 10.77
CA VAL A 306 21.12 -2.92 9.44
C VAL A 306 20.20 -2.32 8.37
N SER A 307 20.69 -2.18 7.13
CA SER A 307 19.96 -1.57 6.00
C SER A 307 18.61 -2.25 5.73
N ASP A 308 18.51 -3.58 5.81
CA ASP A 308 17.27 -4.33 5.56
C ASP A 308 16.09 -3.87 6.45
N GLU A 309 16.34 -3.62 7.74
CA GLU A 309 15.31 -3.13 8.67
C GLU A 309 14.85 -1.71 8.30
N LYS A 310 15.75 -0.88 7.76
CA LYS A 310 15.38 0.46 7.28
C LYS A 310 14.56 0.38 6.00
N GLN A 311 14.88 -0.53 5.09
CA GLN A 311 14.11 -0.78 3.88
C GLN A 311 12.68 -1.22 4.21
N LEU A 312 12.51 -2.13 5.18
CA LEU A 312 11.18 -2.53 5.66
C LEU A 312 10.42 -1.38 6.31
N ALA A 313 11.10 -0.50 7.07
CA ALA A 313 10.47 0.70 7.62
C ALA A 313 10.01 1.68 6.53
N LEU A 314 10.77 1.81 5.44
CA LEU A 314 10.37 2.61 4.27
C LEU A 314 9.18 1.97 3.52
N ALA A 315 9.19 0.65 3.32
CA ALA A 315 8.05 -0.07 2.72
C ALA A 315 6.77 0.05 3.54
N LEU A 316 6.91 0.01 4.87
CA LEU A 316 5.81 0.27 5.79
C LEU A 316 5.31 1.72 5.68
N ALA A 317 6.21 2.71 5.57
CA ALA A 317 5.83 4.10 5.36
C ALA A 317 5.05 4.30 4.05
N ASP A 318 5.50 3.69 2.94
CA ASP A 318 4.83 3.74 1.65
C ASP A 318 3.42 3.14 1.72
N SER A 319 3.30 1.99 2.39
CA SER A 319 2.00 1.32 2.62
C SER A 319 1.07 2.20 3.46
N MET A 320 1.58 2.87 4.48
CA MET A 320 0.80 3.79 5.32
C MET A 320 0.29 5.00 4.54
N MET A 321 1.12 5.59 3.67
CA MET A 321 0.69 6.68 2.79
C MET A 321 -0.35 6.21 1.75
N ALA A 322 -0.30 4.96 1.31
CA ALA A 322 -1.32 4.36 0.45
C ALA A 322 -2.68 4.16 1.15
N ILE A 323 -2.67 3.97 2.46
CA ILE A 323 -3.87 3.83 3.28
C ILE A 323 -4.42 5.20 3.64
N LEU A 324 -3.61 6.10 4.21
CA LEU A 324 -4.06 7.33 4.88
C LEU A 324 -3.85 8.61 4.06
N GLY A 325 -3.22 8.51 2.89
CA GLY A 325 -2.83 9.66 2.08
C GLY A 325 -1.48 10.24 2.50
N GLU A 326 -0.93 11.12 1.65
CA GLU A 326 0.43 11.64 1.80
C GLU A 326 0.58 12.55 3.02
N ARG A 327 -0.49 13.28 3.39
CA ARG A 327 -0.52 14.21 4.55
C ARG A 327 -0.26 13.51 5.88
N TRP A 328 -0.40 12.19 5.95
CA TRP A 328 -0.09 11.40 7.15
C TRP A 328 1.34 11.61 7.67
N LEU A 329 2.33 11.86 6.79
CA LEU A 329 3.71 12.14 7.19
C LEU A 329 3.86 13.41 8.05
N LEU A 330 2.87 14.29 8.00
CA LEU A 330 2.80 15.57 8.72
C LEU A 330 1.90 15.50 9.96
N ASN A 331 1.41 14.31 10.33
CA ASN A 331 0.58 14.19 11.52
C ASN A 331 1.44 14.35 12.77
N PRO A 332 1.02 15.16 13.76
CA PRO A 332 1.73 15.29 15.03
C PRO A 332 1.92 13.92 15.69
N ILE A 333 3.16 13.58 16.01
CA ILE A 333 3.47 12.32 16.68
C ILE A 333 3.46 12.55 18.20
N HIS A 334 2.29 12.31 18.78
CA HIS A 334 2.08 12.32 20.22
C HIS A 334 1.82 10.91 20.73
N ILE A 335 2.79 10.34 21.45
CA ILE A 335 2.66 9.05 22.13
C ILE A 335 2.20 9.36 23.56
N PRO A 336 0.97 9.00 23.97
CA PRO A 336 0.46 9.30 25.31
C PRO A 336 1.39 8.83 26.45
N GLU A 337 2.13 7.75 26.22
CA GLU A 337 3.06 7.15 27.17
C GLU A 337 4.44 7.83 27.23
N ASN A 338 4.80 8.68 26.25
CA ASN A 338 6.07 9.40 26.20
C ASN A 338 5.83 10.92 26.16
N GLN A 339 6.43 11.67 27.10
CA GLN A 339 6.32 13.13 27.15
C GLN A 339 7.12 13.85 26.06
N GLU A 340 7.97 13.15 25.31
CA GLU A 340 8.74 13.72 24.21
C GLU A 340 7.86 13.88 22.97
N GLN A 341 7.54 15.12 22.63
CA GLN A 341 6.90 15.45 21.36
C GLN A 341 7.95 15.36 20.24
N ILE A 342 7.71 14.46 19.29
CA ILE A 342 8.52 14.39 18.08
C ILE A 342 8.07 15.54 17.15
N PRO A 343 9.01 16.32 16.58
CA PRO A 343 8.66 17.39 15.66
C PRO A 343 7.80 16.88 14.49
N VAL A 344 6.82 17.69 14.08
CA VAL A 344 5.80 17.33 13.07
C VAL A 344 6.43 16.94 11.73
N ASP A 345 7.53 17.59 11.36
CA ASP A 345 8.27 17.35 10.13
C ASP A 345 9.29 16.21 10.22
N ARG A 346 9.52 15.65 11.40
CA ARG A 346 10.60 14.69 11.61
C ARG A 346 10.39 13.39 10.83
N CYS A 347 9.15 12.92 10.74
CA CYS A 347 8.80 11.72 9.98
C CYS A 347 9.08 11.93 8.49
N LEU A 348 8.54 13.01 7.92
CA LEU A 348 8.79 13.42 6.53
C LEU A 348 10.29 13.47 6.22
N LEU A 349 11.06 14.22 7.01
CA LEU A 349 12.49 14.43 6.75
C LEU A 349 13.31 13.13 6.82
N LEU A 350 12.97 12.22 7.74
CA LEU A 350 13.66 10.93 7.84
C LEU A 350 13.29 9.99 6.71
N VAL A 351 12.00 9.87 6.38
CA VAL A 351 11.54 9.05 5.26
C VAL A 351 12.17 9.54 3.96
N LEU A 352 12.20 10.86 3.74
CA LEU A 352 12.90 11.45 2.61
C LEU A 352 14.39 11.08 2.65
N GLU A 353 15.12 11.46 3.70
CA GLU A 353 16.57 11.26 3.76
C GLU A 353 17.00 9.80 3.53
N PHE A 354 16.32 8.84 4.15
CA PHE A 354 16.64 7.44 3.95
C PHE A 354 16.20 6.91 2.58
N SER A 355 15.09 7.39 2.01
CA SER A 355 14.72 7.04 0.63
C SER A 355 15.77 7.52 -0.37
N ARG A 356 16.32 8.73 -0.17
CA ARG A 356 17.38 9.30 -1.02
C ARG A 356 18.67 8.46 -0.97
N ILE A 357 19.06 8.04 0.23
CA ILE A 357 20.22 7.16 0.43
C ILE A 357 20.00 5.82 -0.28
N GLU A 358 18.85 5.19 -0.09
CA GLU A 358 18.54 3.91 -0.74
C GLU A 358 18.49 4.04 -2.27
N VAL A 359 17.92 5.11 -2.83
CA VAL A 359 17.97 5.38 -4.28
C VAL A 359 19.41 5.44 -4.77
N ALA A 360 20.27 6.21 -4.13
CA ALA A 360 21.67 6.35 -4.56
C ALA A 360 22.44 5.02 -4.49
N VAL A 361 22.26 4.25 -3.41
CA VAL A 361 22.91 2.94 -3.23
C VAL A 361 22.40 1.94 -4.26
N LEU A 362 21.08 1.78 -4.39
CA LEU A 362 20.47 0.79 -5.27
C LEU A 362 20.76 1.09 -6.74
N LEU A 363 20.75 2.35 -7.16
CA LEU A 363 21.10 2.70 -8.54
C LEU A 363 22.56 2.40 -8.86
N ASN A 364 23.48 2.70 -7.95
CA ASN A 364 24.89 2.36 -8.12
C ASN A 364 25.12 0.84 -8.18
N GLU A 365 24.45 0.07 -7.31
CA GLU A 365 24.52 -1.39 -7.33
C GLU A 365 23.89 -1.98 -8.61
N LEU A 366 22.76 -1.44 -9.07
CA LEU A 366 22.10 -1.86 -10.30
C LEU A 366 22.96 -1.55 -11.53
N ALA A 367 23.58 -0.37 -11.60
CA ALA A 367 24.51 -0.01 -12.66
C ALA A 367 25.67 -1.02 -12.72
N TYR A 368 26.31 -1.29 -11.59
CA TYR A 368 27.38 -2.29 -11.52
C TYR A 368 26.92 -3.68 -11.96
N LEU A 369 25.79 -4.17 -11.43
CA LEU A 369 25.28 -5.51 -11.73
C LEU A 369 24.85 -5.67 -13.19
N LYS A 370 24.36 -4.60 -13.82
CA LYS A 370 23.87 -4.62 -15.21
C LYS A 370 24.98 -4.40 -16.23
N TYR A 371 25.91 -3.49 -15.96
CA TYR A 371 26.86 -2.99 -16.95
C TYR A 371 28.26 -3.59 -16.80
N GLU A 372 28.69 -3.88 -15.56
CA GLU A 372 30.07 -4.31 -15.27
C GLU A 372 30.18 -5.78 -14.84
N ALA A 373 29.18 -6.32 -14.14
CA ALA A 373 29.25 -7.66 -13.56
C ALA A 373 29.15 -8.80 -14.61
N SER A 374 29.79 -9.94 -14.32
CA SER A 374 29.67 -11.14 -15.16
C SER A 374 28.25 -11.73 -15.08
N LYS A 375 27.62 -11.98 -16.23
CA LYS A 375 26.25 -12.49 -16.33
C LYS A 375 26.13 -13.94 -15.82
N ASN A 376 25.65 -14.11 -14.58
CA ASN A 376 25.30 -15.40 -13.97
C ASN A 376 23.83 -15.39 -13.49
N THR A 377 23.23 -16.56 -13.26
CA THR A 377 21.83 -16.70 -12.82
C THR A 377 21.55 -16.05 -11.46
N SER A 378 22.48 -16.11 -10.51
CA SER A 378 22.37 -15.44 -9.20
C SER A 378 22.28 -13.91 -9.31
N THR A 379 22.79 -13.34 -10.40
CA THR A 379 22.73 -11.90 -10.67
C THR A 379 21.29 -11.45 -10.97
N VAL A 380 20.48 -12.29 -11.61
CA VAL A 380 19.10 -11.94 -12.02
C VAL A 380 18.16 -11.80 -10.83
N GLU A 381 18.16 -12.76 -9.91
CA GLU A 381 17.34 -12.70 -8.69
C GLU A 381 17.73 -11.49 -7.81
N SER A 382 19.03 -11.20 -7.72
CA SER A 382 19.53 -10.03 -7.01
C SER A 382 19.06 -8.72 -7.64
N ILE A 383 19.09 -8.60 -8.97
CA ILE A 383 18.57 -7.44 -9.69
C ILE A 383 17.07 -7.25 -9.41
N LEU A 384 16.27 -8.31 -9.52
CA LEU A 384 14.81 -8.23 -9.28
C LEU A 384 14.48 -7.79 -7.85
N LEU A 385 15.21 -8.30 -6.85
CA LEU A 385 15.02 -7.88 -5.47
C LEU A 385 15.34 -6.39 -5.29
N LYS A 386 16.47 -5.93 -5.83
CA LYS A 386 16.88 -4.52 -5.76
C LYS A 386 15.93 -3.59 -6.51
N GLN A 387 15.39 -4.02 -7.64
CA GLN A 387 14.36 -3.27 -8.38
C GLN A 387 13.08 -3.09 -7.56
N ARG A 388 12.67 -4.11 -6.79
CA ARG A 388 11.49 -3.99 -5.90
C ARG A 388 11.74 -2.97 -4.79
N THR A 389 12.90 -3.01 -4.13
CA THR A 389 13.25 -2.02 -3.10
C THR A 389 13.35 -0.61 -3.70
N LEU A 390 13.92 -0.48 -4.89
CA LEU A 390 14.02 0.79 -5.60
C LEU A 390 12.63 1.35 -5.94
N ALA A 391 11.69 0.49 -6.35
CA ALA A 391 10.32 0.89 -6.64
C ALA A 391 9.63 1.49 -5.41
N THR A 392 9.82 0.90 -4.22
CA THR A 392 9.35 1.48 -2.95
C THR A 392 9.98 2.84 -2.68
N ALA A 393 11.29 2.98 -2.84
CA ALA A 393 11.97 4.25 -2.62
C ALA A 393 11.50 5.33 -3.60
N TYR A 394 11.31 5.00 -4.88
CA TYR A 394 10.74 5.90 -5.88
C TYR A 394 9.29 6.29 -5.57
N SER A 395 8.44 5.34 -5.15
CA SER A 395 7.07 5.63 -4.71
C SER A 395 7.05 6.66 -3.58
N LEU A 396 7.95 6.53 -2.60
CA LEU A 396 8.10 7.51 -1.52
C LEU A 396 8.53 8.88 -2.04
N ILE A 397 9.50 8.94 -2.96
CA ILE A 397 9.93 10.19 -3.59
C ILE A 397 8.76 10.87 -4.31
N GLU A 398 8.01 10.15 -5.16
CA GLU A 398 6.84 10.67 -5.89
C GLU A 398 5.75 11.17 -4.93
N ARG A 399 5.43 10.39 -3.90
CA ARG A 399 4.42 10.76 -2.90
C ARG A 399 4.84 11.99 -2.09
N ILE A 400 6.12 12.12 -1.75
CA ILE A 400 6.64 13.30 -1.06
C ILE A 400 6.65 14.51 -2.00
N THR A 401 7.02 14.34 -3.27
CA THR A 401 6.87 15.38 -4.30
C THR A 401 5.42 15.86 -4.38
N LYS A 402 4.45 14.94 -4.48
CA LYS A 402 3.03 15.28 -4.47
C LYS A 402 2.62 16.02 -3.20
N LEU A 403 3.08 15.58 -2.03
CA LEU A 403 2.77 16.23 -0.75
C LEU A 403 3.23 17.69 -0.68
N ILE A 404 4.44 17.97 -1.17
CA ILE A 404 4.98 19.33 -1.13
C ILE A 404 4.39 20.23 -2.22
N SER A 405 3.83 19.63 -3.28
CA SER A 405 3.16 20.33 -4.38
C SER A 405 1.67 20.60 -4.13
N ASP A 406 1.01 19.74 -3.34
CA ASP A 406 -0.43 19.82 -3.06
C ASP A 406 -0.77 20.95 -2.07
N GLU A 407 -0.79 22.18 -2.57
CA GLU A 407 -1.54 23.28 -1.97
C GLU A 407 -2.87 23.47 -2.70
N ALA A 408 -3.85 22.62 -2.40
CA ALA A 408 -5.25 22.88 -2.70
C ALA A 408 -6.02 23.18 -1.40
N GLU A 409 -6.48 24.44 -1.31
CA GLU A 409 -7.78 24.86 -0.78
C GLU A 409 -8.20 24.26 0.58
N ASP A 410 -8.08 25.09 1.64
CA ASP A 410 -8.69 24.97 2.98
C ASP A 410 -7.86 24.48 4.18
N ALA A 411 -6.57 24.15 4.07
CA ALA A 411 -5.70 24.03 5.26
C ALA A 411 -4.22 24.34 4.96
N GLU A 412 -3.69 25.38 5.62
CA GLU A 412 -2.25 25.68 5.64
C GLU A 412 -1.47 24.40 5.98
N LEU A 413 -0.58 23.95 5.07
CA LEU A 413 0.43 22.95 5.41
C LEU A 413 1.24 23.51 6.58
N ASN A 414 1.18 22.85 7.75
CA ASN A 414 1.92 23.27 8.96
C ASN A 414 3.45 23.10 8.85
N LEU A 415 4.00 23.13 7.64
CA LEU A 415 5.42 22.97 7.36
C LEU A 415 6.14 24.31 7.45
N SER A 416 7.28 24.34 8.13
CA SER A 416 8.14 25.51 8.10
C SER A 416 8.78 25.68 6.71
N GLU A 417 8.98 26.91 6.28
CA GLU A 417 9.71 27.23 5.04
C GLU A 417 11.07 26.54 4.98
N ALA A 418 11.78 26.46 6.12
CA ALA A 418 13.07 25.77 6.22
C ALA A 418 12.95 24.25 5.97
N THR A 419 11.84 23.63 6.37
CA THR A 419 11.56 22.21 6.11
C THR A 419 11.25 21.98 4.65
N LEU A 420 10.42 22.83 4.03
CA LEU A 420 10.10 22.77 2.60
C LEU A 420 11.36 22.92 1.76
N MET A 421 12.22 23.91 2.06
CA MET A 421 13.49 24.11 1.36
C MET A 421 14.42 22.90 1.46
N LYS A 422 14.49 22.25 2.63
CA LYS A 422 15.25 20.99 2.79
C LYS A 422 14.67 19.85 1.98
N ALA A 423 13.34 19.72 1.97
CA ALA A 423 12.66 18.67 1.22
C ALA A 423 12.88 18.84 -0.29
N VAL A 424 12.65 20.05 -0.81
CA VAL A 424 12.88 20.39 -2.22
C VAL A 424 14.33 20.13 -2.60
N ALA A 425 15.30 20.64 -1.83
CA ALA A 425 16.72 20.41 -2.09
C ALA A 425 17.08 18.91 -2.12
N GLY A 426 16.53 18.13 -1.18
CA GLY A 426 16.77 16.70 -1.12
C GLY A 426 16.17 15.94 -2.31
N LEU A 427 14.96 16.32 -2.74
CA LEU A 427 14.33 15.77 -3.94
C LEU A 427 15.14 16.12 -5.19
N THR A 428 15.54 17.40 -5.36
CA THR A 428 16.36 17.84 -6.50
C THR A 428 17.65 17.03 -6.60
N GLU A 429 18.39 16.87 -5.50
CA GLU A 429 19.64 16.09 -5.49
C GLU A 429 19.39 14.64 -5.92
N THR A 430 18.31 14.05 -5.44
CA THR A 430 17.95 12.65 -5.74
C THR A 430 17.59 12.48 -7.21
N ILE A 431 16.80 13.39 -7.78
CA ILE A 431 16.48 13.39 -9.20
C ILE A 431 17.74 13.61 -10.04
N GLY A 432 18.70 14.41 -9.57
CA GLY A 432 20.03 14.52 -10.18
C GLY A 432 20.71 13.16 -10.34
N VAL A 433 20.74 12.35 -9.28
CA VAL A 433 21.29 10.98 -9.28
C VAL A 433 20.51 10.06 -10.23
N VAL A 434 19.18 10.16 -10.28
CA VAL A 434 18.36 9.37 -11.22
C VAL A 434 18.68 9.74 -12.68
N ILE A 435 18.88 11.03 -12.97
CA ILE A 435 19.29 11.47 -14.31
C ILE A 435 20.70 10.96 -14.64
N ASP A 436 21.64 10.97 -13.68
CA ASP A 436 22.97 10.38 -13.87
C ASP A 436 22.90 8.88 -14.20
N TYR A 437 22.02 8.14 -13.54
CA TYR A 437 21.79 6.73 -13.85
C TYR A 437 21.25 6.50 -15.27
N LEU A 438 20.31 7.34 -15.74
CA LEU A 438 19.83 7.26 -17.12
C LEU A 438 20.90 7.65 -18.14
N GLN A 439 21.76 8.63 -17.82
CA GLN A 439 22.91 8.99 -18.63
C GLN A 439 23.90 7.83 -18.75
N ASP A 440 24.21 7.15 -17.64
CA ASP A 440 25.07 5.97 -17.62
C ASP A 440 24.49 4.81 -18.45
N ALA A 441 23.18 4.58 -18.34
CA ALA A 441 22.47 3.59 -19.16
C ALA A 441 22.55 3.91 -20.66
N LYS A 442 22.43 5.20 -21.05
CA LYS A 442 22.62 5.67 -22.43
C LYS A 442 24.02 5.38 -22.93
N GLU A 443 25.04 5.69 -22.14
CA GLU A 443 26.46 5.48 -22.49
C GLU A 443 26.78 3.99 -22.70
N HIS A 444 26.14 3.11 -21.93
CA HIS A 444 26.25 1.67 -22.07
C HIS A 444 25.27 1.06 -23.12
N GLY A 445 24.46 1.88 -23.79
CA GLY A 445 23.53 1.44 -24.84
C GLY A 445 22.34 0.61 -24.35
N HIS A 446 22.03 0.66 -23.05
CA HIS A 446 20.86 0.01 -22.47
C HIS A 446 19.66 0.95 -22.52
N ARG A 447 18.54 0.49 -23.10
CA ARG A 447 17.29 1.27 -23.14
C ARG A 447 16.07 0.54 -22.60
N LYS A 448 16.24 -0.70 -22.15
CA LYS A 448 15.15 -1.58 -21.73
C LYS A 448 15.34 -2.06 -20.28
N GLY A 449 14.32 -1.87 -19.45
CA GLY A 449 14.32 -2.31 -18.07
C GLY A 449 13.26 -1.59 -17.23
N ASN A 450 12.59 -2.32 -16.34
CA ASN A 450 11.59 -1.73 -15.43
C ASN A 450 12.17 -0.66 -14.49
N ASP A 451 13.43 -0.79 -14.08
CA ASP A 451 14.14 0.25 -13.33
C ASP A 451 14.33 1.53 -14.14
N LEU A 452 14.70 1.43 -15.42
CA LEU A 452 14.85 2.60 -16.30
C LEU A 452 13.50 3.28 -16.49
N LEU A 453 12.45 2.51 -16.75
CA LEU A 453 11.08 3.05 -16.88
C LEU A 453 10.63 3.75 -15.59
N ALA A 454 10.89 3.15 -14.42
CA ALA A 454 10.58 3.75 -13.13
C ALA A 454 11.41 5.02 -12.87
N SER A 455 12.68 5.06 -13.30
CA SER A 455 13.52 6.26 -13.27
C SER A 455 12.94 7.39 -14.13
N VAL A 456 12.44 7.09 -15.33
CA VAL A 456 11.75 8.08 -16.16
C VAL A 456 10.48 8.59 -15.48
N ARG A 457 9.70 7.69 -14.87
CA ARG A 457 8.47 8.06 -14.17
C ARG A 457 8.70 9.05 -13.02
N VAL A 458 9.67 8.76 -12.14
CA VAL A 458 9.98 9.65 -11.01
C VAL A 458 10.57 10.99 -11.46
N ILE A 459 11.37 11.01 -12.54
CA ILE A 459 11.84 12.27 -13.16
C ILE A 459 10.65 13.06 -13.71
N GLY A 460 9.76 12.40 -14.46
CA GLY A 460 8.56 13.01 -15.03
C GLY A 460 7.67 13.62 -13.96
N SER A 461 7.41 12.88 -12.89
CA SER A 461 6.61 13.34 -11.75
C SER A 461 7.23 14.56 -11.07
N TYR A 462 8.55 14.60 -10.88
CA TYR A 462 9.22 15.71 -10.20
C TYR A 462 9.36 16.96 -11.07
N LEU A 463 9.76 16.80 -12.34
CA LEU A 463 9.94 17.92 -13.26
C LEU A 463 8.62 18.57 -13.65
N ALA A 464 7.48 17.88 -13.49
CA ALA A 464 6.16 18.48 -13.67
C ALA A 464 5.88 19.54 -12.60
N GLU A 465 6.49 19.40 -11.43
CA GLU A 465 6.34 20.35 -10.32
C GLU A 465 7.47 21.39 -10.31
N THR A 466 8.65 21.01 -10.82
CA THR A 466 9.84 21.87 -10.87
C THR A 466 10.42 21.93 -12.30
N PRO A 467 9.74 22.57 -13.27
CA PRO A 467 10.07 22.49 -14.71
C PRO A 467 11.41 23.14 -15.11
N PHE A 468 11.96 24.01 -14.25
CA PHE A 468 13.26 24.64 -14.49
C PHE A 468 14.45 23.84 -13.93
N ALA A 469 14.19 22.84 -13.06
CA ALA A 469 15.25 21.98 -12.57
C ALA A 469 15.82 21.14 -13.73
N PHE A 470 17.14 21.06 -13.81
CA PHE A 470 17.86 20.26 -14.82
C PHE A 470 17.49 20.56 -16.29
N LYS A 471 16.93 21.73 -16.63
CA LYS A 471 16.44 22.05 -17.99
C LYS A 471 17.42 21.69 -19.11
N GLU A 472 18.70 22.04 -18.94
CA GLU A 472 19.76 21.74 -19.92
C GLU A 472 20.03 20.22 -20.02
N LYS A 473 20.35 19.58 -18.89
CA LYS A 473 20.68 18.16 -18.81
C LYS A 473 19.53 17.26 -19.26
N PHE A 474 18.30 17.59 -18.88
CA PHE A 474 17.10 16.89 -19.32
C PHE A 474 16.87 17.06 -20.82
N GLY A 475 17.04 18.28 -21.35
CA GLY A 475 16.92 18.55 -22.79
C GLY A 475 17.92 17.75 -23.63
N GLU A 476 19.17 17.64 -23.19
CA GLU A 476 20.22 16.85 -23.85
C GLU A 476 19.96 15.33 -23.79
N LEU A 477 19.30 14.87 -22.73
CA LEU A 477 18.99 13.46 -22.52
C LEU A 477 17.63 13.04 -23.09
N LEU A 478 16.76 13.99 -23.46
CA LEU A 478 15.35 13.77 -23.80
C LEU A 478 15.13 12.72 -24.89
N ASP A 479 15.95 12.73 -25.95
CA ASP A 479 15.88 11.74 -27.05
C ASP A 479 16.04 10.31 -26.52
N TYR A 480 17.03 10.10 -25.65
CA TYR A 480 17.25 8.81 -25.03
C TYR A 480 16.13 8.46 -24.05
N ILE A 481 15.69 9.40 -23.21
CA ILE A 481 14.59 9.17 -22.26
C ILE A 481 13.34 8.69 -23.00
N LEU A 482 12.95 9.36 -24.08
CA LEU A 482 11.80 8.98 -24.90
C LEU A 482 11.94 7.61 -25.60
N SER A 483 13.16 7.06 -25.66
CA SER A 483 13.45 5.73 -26.21
C SER A 483 13.43 4.61 -25.17
N VAL A 484 13.31 4.94 -23.88
CA VAL A 484 13.31 3.95 -22.78
C VAL A 484 12.04 3.10 -22.84
N GLU A 485 12.19 1.79 -22.63
CA GLU A 485 11.10 0.81 -22.63
C GLU A 485 11.08 -0.01 -21.34
N GLY A 486 9.89 -0.31 -20.81
CA GLY A 486 9.72 -1.37 -19.80
C GLY A 486 10.04 -2.77 -20.34
N ASP A 487 10.31 -3.73 -19.46
CA ASP A 487 10.72 -5.09 -19.88
C ASP A 487 9.66 -5.79 -20.75
N THR A 488 8.39 -5.54 -20.46
CA THR A 488 7.24 -6.13 -21.17
C THR A 488 6.73 -5.27 -22.33
N GLU A 489 7.24 -4.06 -22.50
CA GLU A 489 6.77 -3.16 -23.57
C GLU A 489 7.39 -3.52 -24.92
N ALA A 490 6.59 -3.36 -25.99
CA ALA A 490 7.04 -3.49 -27.37
C ALA A 490 7.50 -2.15 -27.99
N SER A 491 7.16 -1.04 -27.33
CA SER A 491 7.42 0.34 -27.75
C SER A 491 7.41 1.25 -26.51
N PRO A 492 8.09 2.41 -26.50
CA PRO A 492 8.23 3.30 -25.34
C PRO A 492 6.95 4.10 -25.02
N PHE A 493 5.86 3.40 -24.76
CA PHE A 493 4.54 4.00 -24.55
C PHE A 493 4.43 4.61 -23.16
N TYR A 494 4.69 3.82 -22.10
CA TYR A 494 4.57 4.31 -20.73
C TYR A 494 5.55 5.44 -20.43
N THR A 495 6.77 5.36 -20.97
CA THR A 495 7.75 6.46 -20.95
C THR A 495 7.14 7.76 -21.43
N THR A 496 6.47 7.73 -22.59
CA THR A 496 5.82 8.94 -23.13
C THR A 496 4.70 9.39 -22.20
N CYS A 497 3.83 8.49 -21.75
CA CYS A 497 2.75 8.81 -20.80
C CYS A 497 3.26 9.52 -19.54
N PHE A 498 4.34 9.03 -18.94
CA PHE A 498 4.90 9.60 -17.71
C PHE A 498 5.58 10.95 -17.92
N LEU A 499 6.05 11.25 -19.14
CA LEU A 499 6.65 12.54 -19.46
C LEU A 499 5.64 13.60 -19.88
N LEU A 500 4.42 13.23 -20.27
CA LEU A 500 3.41 14.16 -20.76
C LEU A 500 3.17 15.39 -19.85
N PRO A 501 3.10 15.26 -18.51
CA PRO A 501 2.99 16.43 -17.63
C PRO A 501 4.13 17.45 -17.80
N VAL A 502 5.37 16.98 -17.95
CA VAL A 502 6.54 17.85 -18.17
C VAL A 502 6.57 18.41 -19.59
N LEU A 503 6.19 17.59 -20.57
CA LEU A 503 6.18 17.97 -21.97
C LEU A 503 5.12 19.04 -22.24
N SER A 504 3.92 18.92 -21.67
CA SER A 504 2.88 19.94 -21.85
C SER A 504 3.32 21.29 -21.29
N GLN A 505 3.91 21.31 -20.09
CA GLN A 505 4.42 22.55 -19.47
C GLN A 505 5.62 23.13 -20.22
N SER A 506 6.60 22.31 -20.58
CA SER A 506 7.81 22.80 -21.26
C SER A 506 7.49 23.34 -22.66
N THR A 507 6.54 22.74 -23.37
CA THR A 507 6.07 23.21 -24.69
C THR A 507 5.18 24.45 -24.62
N ALA A 508 4.79 24.92 -23.43
CA ALA A 508 4.20 26.24 -23.27
C ALA A 508 5.18 27.35 -23.72
N GLU A 509 6.49 27.13 -23.61
CA GLU A 509 7.54 27.99 -24.17
C GLU A 509 8.05 27.48 -25.52
N ILE A 510 8.41 28.39 -26.44
CA ILE A 510 9.00 28.03 -27.75
C ILE A 510 10.29 27.21 -27.61
N GLY A 511 11.07 27.44 -26.54
CA GLY A 511 12.29 26.70 -26.26
C GLY A 511 12.02 25.20 -26.06
N GLY A 512 10.97 24.85 -25.31
CA GLY A 512 10.60 23.45 -25.12
C GLY A 512 10.06 22.80 -26.39
N CYS A 513 9.28 23.53 -27.20
CA CYS A 513 8.86 23.05 -28.52
C CYS A 513 10.07 22.73 -29.41
N ARG A 514 11.08 23.61 -29.48
CA ARG A 514 12.29 23.37 -30.28
C ARG A 514 13.06 22.14 -29.80
N THR A 515 13.22 21.97 -28.49
CA THR A 515 13.87 20.77 -27.93
C THR A 515 13.14 19.49 -28.33
N LEU A 516 11.81 19.47 -28.19
CA LEU A 516 10.99 18.31 -28.50
C LEU A 516 10.93 17.98 -30.00
N VAL A 517 10.95 19.01 -30.86
CA VAL A 517 11.00 18.83 -32.32
C VAL A 517 12.38 18.34 -32.76
N SER A 518 13.46 18.89 -32.19
CA SER A 518 14.84 18.51 -32.51
C SER A 518 15.12 17.03 -32.24
N CYS A 519 14.57 16.46 -31.16
CA CYS A 519 14.66 15.02 -30.86
C CYS A 519 13.54 14.17 -31.50
N ARG A 520 12.69 14.76 -32.37
CA ARG A 520 11.50 14.10 -32.94
C ARG A 520 10.54 13.53 -31.91
N GLY A 521 10.59 14.00 -30.67
CA GLY A 521 9.75 13.50 -29.58
C GLY A 521 8.26 13.77 -29.77
N TYR A 522 7.89 14.75 -30.60
CA TYR A 522 6.50 14.93 -31.03
C TYR A 522 5.92 13.67 -31.71
N LYS A 523 6.74 12.87 -32.39
CA LYS A 523 6.31 11.59 -32.97
C LYS A 523 5.94 10.59 -31.89
N SER A 524 6.71 10.54 -30.79
CA SER A 524 6.41 9.71 -29.63
C SER A 524 5.09 10.13 -28.98
N VAL A 525 4.84 11.44 -28.84
CA VAL A 525 3.58 11.99 -28.32
C VAL A 525 2.40 11.62 -29.22
N ILE A 526 2.53 11.77 -30.54
CA ILE A 526 1.50 11.37 -31.51
C ILE A 526 1.20 9.87 -31.42
N ALA A 527 2.24 9.02 -31.42
CA ALA A 527 2.08 7.58 -31.32
C ALA A 527 1.41 7.16 -30.00
N CYS A 528 1.78 7.83 -28.90
CA CYS A 528 1.15 7.64 -27.59
C CYS A 528 -0.34 8.00 -27.62
N LEU A 529 -0.69 9.19 -28.14
CA LEU A 529 -2.07 9.65 -28.26
C LEU A 529 -2.91 8.70 -29.13
N MET A 530 -2.39 8.27 -30.29
CA MET A 530 -3.08 7.32 -31.16
C MET A 530 -3.36 5.99 -30.45
N LYS A 531 -2.43 5.50 -29.63
CA LYS A 531 -2.62 4.26 -28.85
C LYS A 531 -3.67 4.44 -27.75
N LEU A 532 -3.68 5.57 -27.04
CA LEU A 532 -4.70 5.91 -26.04
C LEU A 532 -6.10 6.01 -26.67
N LEU A 533 -6.21 6.64 -27.85
CA LEU A 533 -7.48 6.79 -28.57
C LEU A 533 -8.03 5.46 -29.10
N GLY A 534 -7.16 4.47 -29.35
CA GLY A 534 -7.52 3.14 -29.86
C GLY A 534 -7.89 2.11 -28.79
N GLN A 535 -7.72 2.41 -27.49
CA GLN A 535 -8.12 1.52 -26.41
C GLN A 535 -9.64 1.57 -26.16
N ASN A 536 -10.25 0.41 -25.87
CA ASN A 536 -11.70 0.29 -25.67
C ASN A 536 -12.20 1.10 -24.46
N SER A 537 -13.43 1.61 -24.55
CA SER A 537 -14.08 2.55 -23.62
C SER A 537 -14.19 2.13 -22.14
N GLN A 538 -13.80 0.90 -21.77
CA GLN A 538 -13.88 0.39 -20.40
C GLN A 538 -12.66 0.71 -19.52
N GLN A 539 -11.52 1.12 -20.10
CA GLN A 539 -10.32 1.56 -19.35
C GLN A 539 -10.15 3.10 -19.28
N VAL A 540 -11.03 3.84 -19.95
CA VAL A 540 -10.84 5.27 -20.27
C VAL A 540 -10.87 6.22 -19.07
N GLY A 541 -11.47 5.84 -17.93
CA GLY A 541 -11.64 6.73 -16.78
C GLY A 541 -10.33 7.33 -16.26
N ASP A 542 -9.26 6.52 -16.20
CA ASP A 542 -7.95 6.93 -15.70
C ASP A 542 -7.06 7.59 -16.80
N ASP A 543 -7.37 7.35 -18.08
CA ASP A 543 -6.54 7.77 -19.22
C ASP A 543 -6.90 9.15 -19.79
N MET A 544 -8.01 9.75 -19.36
CA MET A 544 -8.49 11.03 -19.89
C MET A 544 -7.53 12.19 -19.62
N GLY A 545 -6.97 12.28 -18.41
CA GLY A 545 -5.95 13.28 -18.08
C GLY A 545 -4.72 13.17 -18.99
N THR A 546 -4.29 11.93 -19.27
CA THR A 546 -3.15 11.65 -20.18
C THR A 546 -3.47 12.04 -21.63
N ILE A 547 -4.69 11.78 -22.11
CA ILE A 547 -5.14 12.22 -23.44
C ILE A 547 -5.09 13.75 -23.54
N PHE A 548 -5.59 14.47 -22.52
CA PHE A 548 -5.58 15.93 -22.51
C PHE A 548 -4.15 16.50 -22.54
N LEU A 549 -3.23 15.98 -21.73
CA LEU A 549 -1.84 16.42 -21.73
C LEU A 549 -1.14 16.15 -23.08
N ALA A 550 -1.45 15.02 -23.73
CA ALA A 550 -0.93 14.73 -25.07
C ALA A 550 -1.47 15.71 -26.12
N CYS A 551 -2.78 15.97 -26.12
CA CYS A 551 -3.39 16.95 -26.99
C CYS A 551 -2.83 18.36 -26.75
N GLU A 552 -2.69 18.77 -25.49
CA GLU A 552 -2.11 20.07 -25.11
C GLU A 552 -0.67 20.23 -25.63
N THR A 553 0.16 19.19 -25.45
CA THR A 553 1.52 19.17 -25.99
C THR A 553 1.51 19.36 -27.52
N ILE A 554 0.59 18.72 -28.23
CA ILE A 554 0.44 18.84 -29.69
C ILE A 554 -0.07 20.22 -30.09
N VAL A 555 -1.09 20.76 -29.41
CA VAL A 555 -1.61 22.12 -29.64
C VAL A 555 -0.49 23.15 -29.46
N ASN A 556 0.31 23.02 -28.41
CA ASN A 556 1.45 23.91 -28.15
C ASN A 556 2.46 23.92 -29.30
N ILE A 557 2.80 22.76 -29.85
CA ILE A 557 3.69 22.63 -31.01
C ILE A 557 3.07 23.27 -32.25
N LEU A 558 1.79 22.99 -32.52
CA LEU A 558 1.10 23.47 -33.72
C LEU A 558 0.88 24.99 -33.71
N LEU A 559 0.51 25.57 -32.57
CA LEU A 559 0.32 27.01 -32.41
C LEU A 559 1.63 27.78 -32.58
N LYS A 560 2.73 27.24 -32.06
CA LYS A 560 4.08 27.80 -32.21
C LYS A 560 4.77 27.38 -33.50
N GLY A 561 4.03 26.72 -34.39
CA GLY A 561 4.52 26.05 -35.58
C GLY A 561 5.19 26.98 -36.58
N GLU A 562 4.88 28.28 -36.66
CA GLU A 562 5.51 29.18 -37.64
C GLU A 562 7.05 29.22 -37.53
N ASP A 563 7.60 29.07 -36.32
CA ASP A 563 9.03 29.07 -36.06
C ASP A 563 9.72 27.71 -36.26
N ILE A 564 8.94 26.61 -36.37
CA ILE A 564 9.44 25.22 -36.36
C ILE A 564 8.81 24.34 -37.46
N ARG A 565 8.04 24.94 -38.38
CA ARG A 565 7.18 24.22 -39.36
C ARG A 565 7.97 23.31 -40.29
N ASP A 566 9.16 23.75 -40.70
CA ASP A 566 9.98 23.03 -41.68
C ASP A 566 10.55 21.70 -41.14
N GLU A 567 10.54 21.50 -39.81
CA GLU A 567 11.04 20.30 -39.15
C GLU A 567 9.92 19.27 -38.83
N LEU A 568 8.66 19.66 -39.06
CA LEU A 568 7.50 18.82 -38.77
C LEU A 568 7.14 17.92 -39.96
N ASP A 569 6.99 16.63 -39.68
CA ASP A 569 6.54 15.64 -40.66
C ASP A 569 5.02 15.67 -40.79
N GLU A 570 4.51 16.32 -41.84
CA GLU A 570 3.06 16.45 -42.12
C GLU A 570 2.35 15.09 -42.13
N SER A 571 3.02 14.00 -42.52
CA SER A 571 2.40 12.68 -42.61
C SER A 571 1.98 12.10 -41.26
N GLU A 572 2.70 12.41 -40.19
CA GLU A 572 2.38 11.98 -38.81
C GLU A 572 1.12 12.69 -38.31
N PHE A 573 1.02 13.99 -38.56
CA PHE A 573 -0.15 14.79 -38.16
C PHE A 573 -1.40 14.41 -38.95
N ILE A 574 -1.26 14.03 -40.21
CA ILE A 574 -2.39 13.52 -40.99
C ILE A 574 -2.92 12.21 -40.38
N GLN A 575 -2.06 11.27 -39.99
CA GLN A 575 -2.48 10.03 -39.32
C GLN A 575 -3.17 10.31 -37.98
N LEU A 576 -2.63 11.25 -37.19
CA LEU A 576 -3.26 11.68 -35.94
C LEU A 576 -4.66 12.25 -36.18
N LEU A 577 -4.81 13.10 -37.19
CA LEU A 577 -6.09 13.70 -37.56
C LEU A 577 -7.12 12.64 -37.94
N GLN A 578 -6.73 11.54 -38.60
CA GLN A 578 -7.62 10.40 -38.81
C GLN A 578 -8.07 9.75 -37.50
N ALA A 579 -7.12 9.47 -36.61
CA ALA A 579 -7.40 8.81 -35.34
C ALA A 579 -8.33 9.63 -34.45
N LEU A 580 -8.10 10.95 -34.34
CA LEU A 580 -8.93 11.87 -33.57
C LEU A 580 -10.35 11.95 -34.14
N ALA A 581 -10.48 12.11 -35.47
CA ALA A 581 -11.79 12.20 -36.12
C ALA A 581 -12.64 10.95 -35.89
N THR A 582 -12.06 9.77 -36.04
CA THR A 582 -12.78 8.50 -35.85
C THR A 582 -13.09 8.24 -34.38
N SER A 583 -12.16 8.53 -33.46
CA SER A 583 -12.35 8.26 -32.03
C SER A 583 -13.36 9.21 -31.37
N ALA A 584 -13.28 10.52 -31.65
CA ALA A 584 -14.12 11.53 -31.01
C ALA A 584 -15.58 11.46 -31.45
N VAL A 585 -15.88 11.11 -32.71
CA VAL A 585 -17.26 10.94 -33.20
C VAL A 585 -18.00 9.83 -32.46
N CYS A 586 -17.29 8.76 -32.08
CA CYS A 586 -17.86 7.65 -31.32
C CYS A 586 -18.12 8.00 -29.84
N ARG A 587 -17.61 9.13 -29.35
CA ARG A 587 -17.74 9.56 -27.95
C ARG A 587 -18.75 10.72 -27.82
N SER A 588 -19.45 10.76 -26.68
CA SER A 588 -20.44 11.79 -26.37
C SER A 588 -19.94 12.88 -25.43
N ASP A 589 -18.69 12.79 -24.98
CA ASP A 589 -18.07 13.72 -24.05
C ASP A 589 -17.69 15.04 -24.74
N ILE A 590 -18.18 16.15 -24.19
CA ILE A 590 -18.01 17.51 -24.76
C ILE A 590 -16.53 17.89 -24.78
N SER A 591 -15.80 17.68 -23.68
CA SER A 591 -14.40 18.07 -23.56
C SER A 591 -13.51 17.28 -24.51
N ILE A 592 -13.80 15.99 -24.76
CA ILE A 592 -13.11 15.21 -25.81
C ILE A 592 -13.37 15.80 -27.20
N ILE A 593 -14.62 16.13 -27.50
CA ILE A 593 -15.01 16.69 -28.81
C ILE A 593 -14.30 18.03 -29.03
N THR A 594 -14.31 18.91 -28.04
CA THR A 594 -13.70 20.24 -28.12
C THR A 594 -12.18 20.14 -28.29
N VAL A 595 -11.49 19.32 -27.51
CA VAL A 595 -10.03 19.13 -27.62
C VAL A 595 -9.64 18.43 -28.93
N ALA A 596 -10.38 17.42 -29.36
CA ALA A 596 -10.11 16.76 -30.64
C ALA A 596 -10.34 17.73 -31.82
N SER A 597 -11.39 18.54 -31.77
CA SER A 597 -11.69 19.55 -32.78
C SER A 597 -10.64 20.66 -32.84
N SER A 598 -10.09 21.10 -31.70
CA SER A 598 -9.06 22.13 -31.68
C SER A 598 -7.76 21.63 -32.33
N VAL A 599 -7.32 20.42 -31.98
CA VAL A 599 -6.15 19.77 -32.62
C VAL A 599 -6.39 19.57 -34.11
N CYS A 600 -7.56 19.02 -34.50
CA CYS A 600 -7.89 18.83 -35.91
C CYS A 600 -7.91 20.15 -36.68
N SER A 601 -8.44 21.22 -36.09
CA SER A 601 -8.49 22.56 -36.71
C SER A 601 -7.10 23.11 -37.00
N LEU A 602 -6.14 22.91 -36.09
CA LEU A 602 -4.75 23.31 -36.29
C LEU A 602 -4.01 22.45 -37.32
N ILE A 603 -4.28 21.14 -37.36
CA ILE A 603 -3.68 20.25 -38.39
C ILE A 603 -4.24 20.57 -39.78
N LEU A 604 -5.54 20.90 -39.89
CA LEU A 604 -6.16 21.30 -41.16
C LEU A 604 -5.51 22.56 -41.74
N ASP A 605 -4.97 23.45 -40.89
CA ASP A 605 -4.20 24.59 -41.36
C ASP A 605 -2.92 24.18 -42.11
N LEU A 606 -2.32 23.04 -41.75
CA LEU A 606 -1.07 22.51 -42.30
C LEU A 606 -1.25 21.67 -43.56
N THR A 607 -2.47 21.24 -43.89
CA THR A 607 -2.72 20.30 -44.98
C THR A 607 -3.71 20.81 -46.03
N SER A 608 -4.12 19.95 -46.95
CA SER A 608 -5.11 20.24 -48.01
C SER A 608 -6.09 19.10 -48.21
N GLU A 609 -7.27 19.41 -48.73
CA GLU A 609 -8.32 18.41 -48.95
C GLU A 609 -7.87 17.31 -49.93
N GLU A 610 -7.09 17.64 -50.96
CA GLU A 610 -6.52 16.65 -51.88
C GLU A 610 -5.66 15.59 -51.17
N LYS A 611 -4.93 15.98 -50.12
CA LYS A 611 -4.10 15.05 -49.35
C LYS A 611 -4.96 14.16 -48.46
N LEU A 612 -6.02 14.71 -47.86
CA LEU A 612 -6.98 13.93 -47.07
C LEU A 612 -7.73 12.89 -47.92
N LEU A 613 -8.12 13.26 -49.15
CA LEU A 613 -8.82 12.34 -50.07
C LEU A 613 -7.93 11.21 -50.61
N LYS A 614 -6.60 11.37 -50.54
CA LYS A 614 -5.62 10.35 -50.95
C LYS A 614 -5.32 9.33 -49.85
N LEU A 615 -5.88 9.50 -48.65
CA LEU A 615 -5.65 8.59 -47.53
C LEU A 615 -6.31 7.22 -47.76
N PRO A 616 -5.79 6.14 -47.13
CA PRO A 616 -6.40 4.83 -47.19
C PRO A 616 -7.87 4.89 -46.75
N VAL A 617 -8.72 4.08 -47.39
CA VAL A 617 -10.16 4.03 -47.07
C VAL A 617 -10.35 3.58 -45.61
N SER A 618 -10.71 4.52 -44.74
CA SER A 618 -11.18 4.26 -43.37
C SER A 618 -12.70 4.07 -43.37
N TYR A 619 -13.22 3.38 -42.35
CA TYR A 619 -14.66 3.28 -42.13
C TYR A 619 -15.01 3.73 -40.69
N PRO A 620 -15.80 4.82 -40.52
CA PRO A 620 -16.28 5.74 -41.54
C PRO A 620 -15.14 6.51 -42.27
N PRO A 621 -15.39 7.06 -43.48
CA PRO A 621 -14.41 7.83 -44.22
C PRO A 621 -13.91 9.03 -43.39
N THR A 622 -12.59 9.25 -43.36
CA THR A 622 -11.96 10.31 -42.55
C THR A 622 -12.62 11.68 -42.75
N HIS A 623 -12.91 12.07 -43.99
CA HIS A 623 -13.53 13.37 -44.29
C HIS A 623 -14.95 13.49 -43.74
N GLU A 624 -15.70 12.40 -43.67
CA GLU A 624 -17.05 12.37 -43.09
C GLU A 624 -16.98 12.47 -41.56
N SER A 625 -16.09 11.72 -40.92
CA SER A 625 -15.84 11.82 -39.47
C SER A 625 -15.39 13.22 -39.06
N LEU A 626 -14.47 13.83 -39.81
CA LEU A 626 -14.03 15.20 -39.57
C LEU A 626 -15.17 16.20 -39.73
N SER A 627 -15.98 16.05 -40.78
CA SER A 627 -17.13 16.92 -41.01
C SER A 627 -18.11 16.85 -39.83
N GLN A 628 -18.42 15.63 -39.37
CA GLN A 628 -19.29 15.41 -38.21
C GLN A 628 -18.69 16.00 -36.92
N LEU A 629 -17.39 15.79 -36.69
CA LEU A 629 -16.69 16.30 -35.51
C LEU A 629 -16.71 17.83 -35.45
N ILE A 630 -16.34 18.50 -36.54
CA ILE A 630 -16.31 19.97 -36.62
C ILE A 630 -17.73 20.54 -36.48
N VAL A 631 -18.73 19.98 -37.18
CA VAL A 631 -20.13 20.41 -37.05
C VAL A 631 -20.58 20.29 -35.60
N LYS A 632 -20.38 19.12 -34.98
CA LYS A 632 -20.79 18.87 -33.59
C LYS A 632 -20.13 19.86 -32.62
N SER A 633 -18.84 20.13 -32.77
CA SER A 633 -18.14 21.09 -31.90
C SER A 633 -18.62 22.54 -32.05
N LEU A 634 -18.95 22.97 -33.27
CA LEU A 634 -19.50 24.31 -33.52
C LEU A 634 -20.95 24.43 -33.02
N GLU A 635 -21.73 23.34 -33.12
CA GLU A 635 -23.11 23.30 -32.59
C GLU A 635 -23.14 23.42 -31.07
N LEU A 636 -22.24 22.74 -30.37
CA LEU A 636 -22.08 22.84 -28.91
C LEU A 636 -21.80 24.28 -28.48
N TYR A 637 -20.87 24.96 -29.17
CA TYR A 637 -20.59 26.38 -28.92
C TYR A 637 -21.81 27.28 -29.18
N ALA A 638 -22.50 27.08 -30.30
CA ALA A 638 -23.68 27.88 -30.68
C ALA A 638 -24.87 27.71 -29.74
N GLN A 639 -24.98 26.56 -29.07
CA GLN A 639 -26.07 26.26 -28.14
C GLN A 639 -25.82 26.78 -26.72
N GLY A 640 -24.62 27.33 -26.45
CA GLY A 640 -24.28 27.90 -25.14
C GLY A 640 -24.16 26.85 -24.03
N GLU A 641 -23.95 25.57 -24.38
CA GLU A 641 -23.60 24.50 -23.45
C GLU A 641 -22.12 24.63 -23.06
N VAL A 642 -21.76 25.75 -22.44
CA VAL A 642 -20.46 25.96 -21.80
C VAL A 642 -20.59 25.43 -20.38
N VAL A 643 -19.84 24.37 -20.06
CA VAL A 643 -19.77 23.79 -18.71
C VAL A 643 -19.03 24.79 -17.79
N ASP A 644 -19.31 24.78 -16.49
CA ASP A 644 -18.92 25.77 -15.45
C ASP A 644 -17.42 26.18 -15.35
N ASP A 645 -16.51 25.69 -16.18
CA ASP A 645 -15.09 26.05 -16.22
C ASP A 645 -14.81 27.11 -17.31
N VAL A 646 -15.22 28.34 -17.02
CA VAL A 646 -15.49 29.41 -17.99
C VAL A 646 -14.28 29.91 -18.80
N ASN A 647 -13.03 29.57 -18.46
CA ASN A 647 -11.85 30.13 -19.17
C ASN A 647 -11.10 29.13 -20.07
N SER A 648 -11.00 27.85 -19.67
CA SER A 648 -10.18 26.83 -20.35
C SER A 648 -10.80 26.36 -21.67
N GLU A 649 -12.12 26.15 -21.68
CA GLU A 649 -12.86 25.71 -22.87
C GLU A 649 -13.08 26.85 -23.89
N LEU A 650 -13.09 28.11 -23.44
CA LEU A 650 -13.23 29.28 -24.33
C LEU A 650 -12.05 29.41 -25.30
N ASP A 651 -10.82 29.23 -24.82
CA ASP A 651 -9.60 29.27 -25.65
C ASP A 651 -9.62 28.21 -26.76
N LEU A 652 -10.10 27.01 -26.45
CA LEU A 652 -10.21 25.91 -27.42
C LEU A 652 -11.27 26.21 -28.49
N HIS A 653 -12.41 26.77 -28.10
CA HIS A 653 -13.44 27.17 -29.05
C HIS A 653 -12.96 28.31 -29.96
N GLU A 654 -12.19 29.27 -29.45
CA GLU A 654 -11.56 30.30 -30.27
C GLU A 654 -10.58 29.70 -31.29
N ILE A 655 -9.77 28.70 -30.90
CA ILE A 655 -8.89 27.97 -31.82
C ILE A 655 -9.70 27.32 -32.95
N ILE A 656 -10.83 26.66 -32.63
CA ILE A 656 -11.69 26.00 -33.62
C ILE A 656 -12.30 27.02 -34.58
N ILE A 657 -12.89 28.10 -34.07
CA ILE A 657 -13.58 29.11 -34.87
C ILE A 657 -12.59 29.87 -35.77
N ALA A 658 -11.48 30.33 -35.20
CA ALA A 658 -10.43 31.01 -35.95
C ALA A 658 -9.79 30.08 -36.99
N GLY A 659 -9.58 28.81 -36.63
CA GLY A 659 -9.13 27.78 -37.56
C GLY A 659 -10.09 27.60 -38.73
N TYR A 660 -11.36 27.36 -38.46
CA TYR A 660 -12.38 27.18 -39.49
C TYR A 660 -12.40 28.36 -40.48
N ALA A 661 -12.32 29.60 -39.98
CA ALA A 661 -12.24 30.78 -40.85
C ALA A 661 -11.01 30.78 -41.78
N ARG A 662 -9.86 30.25 -41.33
CA ARG A 662 -8.62 30.18 -42.12
C ARG A 662 -8.64 29.08 -43.18
N TRP A 663 -9.13 27.88 -42.85
CA TRP A 663 -9.00 26.72 -43.73
C TRP A 663 -10.29 26.32 -44.47
N ALA A 664 -11.50 26.74 -44.06
CA ALA A 664 -12.76 26.24 -44.64
C ALA A 664 -12.84 26.36 -46.18
N CYS A 665 -12.26 27.41 -46.77
CA CYS A 665 -12.22 27.58 -48.23
C CYS A 665 -11.36 26.53 -48.96
N ARG A 666 -10.39 25.91 -48.27
CA ARG A 666 -9.54 24.82 -48.78
C ARG A 666 -10.19 23.43 -48.66
N PHE A 667 -11.29 23.31 -47.90
CA PHE A 667 -11.97 22.03 -47.60
C PHE A 667 -13.48 22.13 -47.90
N PRO A 668 -13.89 22.21 -49.18
CA PRO A 668 -15.29 22.35 -49.58
C PRO A 668 -16.24 21.28 -49.04
N HIS A 669 -15.83 20.03 -48.85
CA HIS A 669 -16.72 18.99 -48.31
C HIS A 669 -17.09 19.25 -46.84
N ILE A 670 -16.10 19.66 -46.03
CA ILE A 670 -16.32 20.00 -44.62
C ILE A 670 -17.16 21.28 -44.53
N LYS A 671 -16.85 22.28 -45.36
CA LYS A 671 -17.62 23.53 -45.43
C LYS A 671 -19.08 23.29 -45.77
N GLU A 672 -19.35 22.42 -46.75
CA GLU A 672 -20.71 22.07 -47.14
C GLU A 672 -21.48 21.39 -46.00
N ALA A 673 -20.83 20.51 -45.23
CA ALA A 673 -21.44 19.88 -44.06
C ALA A 673 -21.82 20.92 -42.97
N VAL A 674 -20.93 21.87 -42.69
CA VAL A 674 -21.19 22.98 -41.76
C VAL A 674 -22.33 23.87 -42.26
N ASP A 675 -22.35 24.24 -43.55
CA ASP A 675 -23.38 25.08 -44.14
C ASP A 675 -24.78 24.41 -44.16
N ARG A 676 -24.83 23.07 -44.15
CA ARG A 676 -26.06 22.28 -44.07
C ARG A 676 -26.62 22.14 -42.65
N SER A 677 -25.84 22.44 -41.61
CA SER A 677 -26.34 22.40 -40.23
C SER A 677 -27.39 23.49 -39.98
N PRO A 678 -28.58 23.14 -39.43
CA PRO A 678 -29.63 24.10 -39.13
C PRO A 678 -29.26 25.02 -37.95
N TYR A 679 -28.36 24.60 -37.06
CA TYR A 679 -27.95 25.34 -35.87
C TYR A 679 -26.87 26.40 -36.16
N LEU A 680 -26.10 26.22 -37.24
CA LEU A 680 -24.96 27.07 -37.61
C LEU A 680 -25.29 28.11 -38.69
N GLY A 681 -26.57 28.35 -38.96
CA GLY A 681 -27.02 29.27 -40.03
C GLY A 681 -26.50 30.71 -39.90
N HIS A 682 -26.07 31.16 -38.71
CA HIS A 682 -25.51 32.48 -38.44
C HIS A 682 -24.00 32.58 -38.76
N LEU A 683 -23.25 31.47 -38.73
CA LEU A 683 -21.84 31.43 -39.14
C LEU A 683 -21.66 31.66 -40.65
N LYS A 684 -22.73 31.56 -41.45
CA LYS A 684 -22.74 31.90 -42.89
C LYS A 684 -22.33 33.35 -43.17
N PHE A 685 -22.52 34.26 -42.19
CA PHE A 685 -22.13 35.67 -42.30
C PHE A 685 -20.66 35.95 -41.95
N TRP A 686 -19.96 35.02 -41.32
CA TRP A 686 -18.53 35.18 -40.99
C TRP A 686 -17.63 35.15 -42.23
N ASN A 687 -18.08 34.53 -43.33
CA ASN A 687 -17.38 34.50 -44.62
C ASN A 687 -17.38 35.85 -45.38
N GLY A 688 -18.12 36.88 -44.90
CA GLY A 688 -18.35 38.13 -45.63
C GLY A 688 -17.53 39.35 -45.18
N HIS A 689 -16.94 39.32 -43.99
CA HIS A 689 -16.08 40.40 -43.49
C HIS A 689 -14.68 39.84 -43.24
N TYR A 690 -13.71 40.32 -44.02
CA TYR A 690 -12.32 40.31 -43.61
C TYR A 690 -12.24 40.99 -42.23
N LEU A 691 -12.20 40.18 -41.17
CA LEU A 691 -11.57 40.60 -39.95
C LEU A 691 -10.09 40.73 -40.30
N HIS A 692 -9.66 41.98 -40.52
CA HIS A 692 -8.35 42.41 -40.06
C HIS A 692 -8.30 42.17 -38.55
N LEU A 693 -8.16 40.91 -38.14
CA LEU A 693 -7.53 40.60 -36.87
C LEU A 693 -6.05 40.93 -37.09
N PRO A 694 -5.46 41.81 -36.27
CA PRO A 694 -4.03 42.07 -36.34
C PRO A 694 -3.31 40.73 -36.22
N TRP A 695 -2.13 40.65 -36.83
CA TRP A 695 -1.16 39.61 -36.56
C TRP A 695 -0.78 39.65 -35.07
N SER A 696 -1.60 39.02 -34.26
CA SER A 696 -1.38 38.65 -32.88
C SER A 696 -2.59 37.81 -32.50
N ILE A 697 -2.45 36.48 -32.58
CA ILE A 697 -2.97 35.66 -31.47
C ILE A 697 -2.54 36.43 -30.23
N ASP A 698 -3.49 36.89 -29.41
CA ASP A 698 -3.16 37.67 -28.23
C ASP A 698 -2.07 36.90 -27.47
N PRO A 699 -0.90 37.49 -27.16
CA PRO A 699 0.09 36.81 -26.33
C PRO A 699 -0.49 36.36 -24.96
N SER A 700 -1.70 36.79 -24.61
CA SER A 700 -2.51 36.31 -23.49
C SER A 700 -3.25 34.98 -23.74
N ILE A 701 -3.32 34.44 -24.96
CA ILE A 701 -3.74 33.04 -25.24
C ILE A 701 -2.57 32.12 -24.82
N GLN A 702 -2.26 32.17 -23.53
CA GLN A 702 -1.36 31.30 -22.80
C GLN A 702 -2.22 30.42 -21.90
N VAL A 703 -2.57 29.23 -22.41
CA VAL A 703 -2.91 28.02 -21.65
C VAL A 703 -4.18 28.17 -20.78
N THR A 704 -5.20 27.34 -21.00
CA THR A 704 -5.39 26.18 -20.10
C THR A 704 -6.34 25.15 -20.69
N VAL A 705 -5.89 23.90 -20.86
CA VAL A 705 -6.74 22.69 -20.66
C VAL A 705 -6.56 22.17 -19.22
N SER A 706 -5.66 22.79 -18.46
CA SER A 706 -5.17 22.33 -17.16
C SER A 706 -6.18 22.49 -16.01
N SER A 707 -7.25 23.27 -16.18
CA SER A 707 -8.29 23.45 -15.15
C SER A 707 -9.07 22.16 -14.85
N CYS A 708 -9.04 21.17 -15.75
CA CYS A 708 -9.62 19.85 -15.50
C CYS A 708 -8.58 18.79 -15.07
N ALA A 709 -7.27 19.09 -15.03
CA ALA A 709 -6.26 18.06 -14.81
C ALA A 709 -5.19 18.35 -13.76
N LEU A 710 -4.61 19.55 -13.61
CA LEU A 710 -3.50 19.77 -12.65
C LEU A 710 -3.33 21.27 -12.36
N LEU A 711 -3.69 21.68 -11.13
CA LEU A 711 -3.30 22.93 -10.50
C LEU A 711 -1.87 22.81 -9.96
N GLY A 712 -1.02 23.81 -10.21
CA GLY A 712 0.19 24.04 -9.40
C GLY A 712 1.47 24.31 -10.19
N SER A 713 1.70 25.56 -10.62
CA SER A 713 3.05 26.04 -10.92
C SER A 713 3.45 27.12 -9.93
N ARG A 714 4.15 26.75 -8.85
CA ARG A 714 4.74 27.71 -7.90
C ARG A 714 6.04 27.21 -7.29
N PHE A 715 7.12 27.27 -8.07
CA PHE A 715 8.45 27.57 -7.53
C PHE A 715 9.16 28.51 -8.51
N LYS A 716 9.17 29.81 -8.17
CA LYS A 716 10.21 30.74 -8.63
C LYS A 716 11.00 31.18 -7.39
N PRO A 717 12.34 31.18 -7.45
CA PRO A 717 13.16 31.78 -6.40
C PRO A 717 12.93 33.29 -6.25
#